data_AF-A0A317IYN1-F1
#
_entry.id   AF-A0A317IYN1-F1
#
_cell.length_a   1.000
_cell.length_b   1.000
_cell.length_c   1.000
_cell.angle_alpha   90.00
_cell.angle_beta   90.00
_cell.angle_gamma   90.00
#
_symmetry.space_group_name_H-M   'P 1'
#
loop_
_entity.id
_entity.type
_entity.pdbx_description
1 polymer ?
#
loop_
_entity_poly.entity_id
_entity_poly.type
_entity_poly.pdbx_seq_one_letter_code
_entity_poly.pdbx_strand_id
1 'polypeptide(L)'
;MDFRRFLLSLLPAIAAAQTVTISSPASSATLSGFSSPLRVSVVSAPNAYSLEYQVDGETIGYVDLSARDTTYTWQLNTWTIGNGSHSVKAVLRDALNATIATSAAVSFTIANGAETLSVATGTPVTSTWSGAVSIAPTVTNPVGSLTCYLFVDGAQLDSNNCTAAFRPLNTTTFSNGTHHVAVLVDDQSAAPNIRCCSWENAITFGNGTGHYELRVEPQEAVIAPTGTLQLNSPTLANSDGTTSSVTLAKYFTSDSTVSTVSSSGLITGVGFGSAQVLAMSTNPAILTTTQNGSFNNVNTDLFVNGCATLPNGQFYVIEDSEVMLVQAANPNALPSCDFTVLRGQFGTTAVTHSTGATVTIPFTRIFYEWITGNNSIYNFGSDGLIHQNYVSNSIWFASLFNGNSGFQQGDPRLPDSVYGPLYKAGGYTAYEPGIGPQVGTGEGAYATSLASFIATATGVGTTGLCPHPIGTPYLGGDNAAWASIVAPQGWASPAWTRLVTAWRNAGACGISGADEVNSSFYYPLPASVINAGGPFSEIDCVTDTCTVHWTGFDQNGAHSFGIFGATTNSGLNTTLGGSTYTLTKIDDNTFTFTKAGFGTHTVTASSDPGLRIEPFLTNWQTGNGYLSYVAFQTWVSQMAAASGGRLPITNPTAAASNATADYGWMGDPTVSDFGEYYGAGCPNTNYLPLRNSLNSLMTCPTSGVYFRTKWQNMKSNRLWLALSTGINATYWPFTTGQSINITSITDNIVTFASPHGIGSIVPSVTRIAISGTSSSYYNGNFLIDYCPTATSCSLSRYLPSDISGSGNNGTITFSDGSSFSLSSLASGSANLTSNQFAFAAGCAGGTKQGMTFTVSNANSGSGVGTYGSAILSGRFLYAPLDSYPCNSSQNRWREVPTGHSASGGSGVITPDNDYLMGRNATSGMLSMGGGKFQFASIVNAALLGAAGHRQYDTGIGSAPLDSSAQYAAGKAYPVLLFSNPGGESYQSGVSPFWEDGTGQVFAFVSSAHANLPLKRITKYLFQPRCGAPDLGTVIQTACRTGVNGTLLAAINLSDNAAGITVTLTPYLNGNAILRYRVSNLGIGPVATLSAGATSDSLTLDKGEAVFWVFPAASDYSAAPFSALLSDVPGASKIVIRYGYTAQMFSYPSVASLMLPQAADCGTGSCSIPVDRNIGPLYYRLLYLDVNGKILAIGGVQTL
;
A
#
# COMPACT_ATOMS: atom_id res chain seq x y z
N MET A 1 38.91 48.81 -56.43
CA MET A 1 37.66 49.25 -57.12
C MET A 1 36.95 48.01 -57.62
N ASP A 2 35.71 47.75 -57.19
CA ASP A 2 34.59 47.71 -58.14
C ASP A 2 33.30 48.03 -57.36
N PHE A 3 32.44 48.85 -57.96
CA PHE A 3 31.46 49.70 -57.27
C PHE A 3 30.03 49.30 -57.64
N ARG A 4 29.75 47.98 -57.70
CA ARG A 4 28.52 47.43 -58.31
C ARG A 4 27.67 46.47 -57.43
N ARG A 5 27.98 46.33 -56.13
CA ARG A 5 27.10 45.59 -55.18
C ARG A 5 26.46 46.45 -54.08
N PHE A 6 26.58 47.78 -54.17
CA PHE A 6 26.08 48.72 -53.14
C PHE A 6 24.72 49.35 -53.49
N LEU A 7 23.96 48.79 -54.44
CA LEU A 7 22.70 49.37 -54.92
C LEU A 7 21.50 48.40 -54.92
N LEU A 8 21.49 47.43 -53.99
CA LEU A 8 20.31 46.61 -53.68
C LEU A 8 19.89 46.67 -52.20
N SER A 9 20.45 47.60 -51.43
CA SER A 9 20.24 47.75 -49.97
C SER A 9 19.20 48.82 -49.58
N LEU A 10 18.33 49.23 -50.51
CA LEU A 10 17.34 50.29 -50.32
C LEU A 10 15.94 49.97 -50.87
N LEU A 11 15.65 48.69 -51.12
CA LEU A 11 14.28 48.23 -50.96
C LEU A 11 14.02 48.14 -49.46
N PRO A 12 12.95 48.75 -48.90
CA PRO A 12 12.42 48.22 -47.67
C PRO A 12 12.08 46.76 -47.97
N ALA A 13 12.67 45.82 -47.21
CA ALA A 13 12.02 44.54 -47.08
C ALA A 13 10.62 44.86 -46.56
N ILE A 14 9.61 44.73 -47.42
CA ILE A 14 8.22 44.76 -46.99
C ILE A 14 8.20 43.75 -45.85
N ALA A 15 7.90 44.22 -44.64
CA ALA A 15 7.75 43.35 -43.48
C ALA A 15 6.50 42.51 -43.76
N ALA A 16 6.68 41.43 -44.53
CA ALA A 16 5.68 40.44 -44.76
C ALA A 16 5.26 39.97 -43.38
N ALA A 17 3.98 40.13 -43.05
CA ALA A 17 3.47 39.72 -41.76
C ALA A 17 3.90 38.26 -41.53
N GLN A 18 4.56 38.01 -40.40
CA GLN A 18 4.97 36.67 -40.04
C GLN A 18 3.70 35.84 -39.90
N THR A 19 3.56 34.77 -40.69
CA THR A 19 2.31 34.01 -40.74
C THR A 19 2.49 32.68 -40.02
N VAL A 20 1.51 32.37 -39.17
CA VAL A 20 1.39 31.11 -38.47
C VAL A 20 -0.05 30.61 -38.68
N THR A 21 -0.20 29.40 -39.23
CA THR A 21 -1.49 28.84 -39.61
C THR A 21 -1.65 27.42 -39.10
N ILE A 22 -2.81 27.09 -38.56
CA ILE A 22 -3.15 25.73 -38.13
C ILE A 22 -3.69 24.97 -39.34
N SER A 23 -3.07 23.83 -39.66
CA SER A 23 -3.46 22.93 -40.76
C SER A 23 -4.10 21.63 -40.27
N SER A 24 -4.00 21.34 -38.97
CA SER A 24 -4.77 20.27 -38.28
C SER A 24 -4.96 20.68 -36.82
N PRO A 25 -6.16 20.52 -36.22
CA PRO A 25 -7.40 20.01 -36.81
C PRO A 25 -7.95 20.89 -37.93
N ALA A 26 -8.85 20.33 -38.73
CA ALA A 26 -9.72 21.14 -39.58
C ALA A 26 -10.83 21.79 -38.73
N SER A 27 -11.40 22.90 -39.21
CA SER A 27 -12.55 23.53 -38.54
C SER A 27 -13.71 22.55 -38.41
N SER A 28 -14.31 22.48 -37.22
CA SER A 28 -15.36 21.52 -36.85
C SER A 28 -14.96 20.04 -36.90
N ALA A 29 -13.67 19.70 -36.97
CA ALA A 29 -13.22 18.31 -36.85
C ALA A 29 -13.59 17.74 -35.47
N THR A 30 -13.85 16.43 -35.41
CA THR A 30 -13.99 15.71 -34.14
C THR A 30 -12.69 14.96 -33.83
N LEU A 31 -12.12 15.21 -32.67
CA LEU A 31 -10.88 14.57 -32.19
C LEU A 31 -11.16 13.62 -31.02
N SER A 32 -10.37 12.55 -30.93
CA SER A 32 -10.42 11.56 -29.85
C SER A 32 -9.08 10.79 -29.74
N GLY A 33 -8.81 10.18 -28.59
CA GLY A 33 -7.64 9.33 -28.37
C GLY A 33 -6.34 10.05 -27.93
N PHE A 34 -5.29 9.25 -27.73
CA PHE A 34 -4.03 9.70 -27.12
C PHE A 34 -3.12 10.54 -28.03
N SER A 35 -3.35 10.57 -29.34
CA SER A 35 -2.43 11.19 -30.32
C SER A 35 -3.19 11.82 -31.50
N SER A 36 -3.77 13.00 -31.27
CA SER A 36 -4.38 13.84 -32.31
C SER A 36 -3.38 14.91 -32.78
N PRO A 37 -2.99 14.96 -34.06
CA PRO A 37 -1.93 15.87 -34.51
C PRO A 37 -2.42 17.32 -34.64
N LEU A 38 -1.85 18.22 -33.82
CA LEU A 38 -1.94 19.66 -34.00
C LEU A 38 -0.81 20.11 -34.95
N ARG A 39 -1.15 20.41 -36.19
CA ARG A 39 -0.18 20.80 -37.22
C ARG A 39 -0.24 22.31 -37.46
N VAL A 40 0.92 22.94 -37.44
CA VAL A 40 1.09 24.38 -37.62
C VAL A 40 2.14 24.63 -38.69
N SER A 41 1.84 25.48 -39.66
CA SER A 41 2.81 25.97 -40.64
C SER A 41 3.24 27.39 -40.28
N VAL A 42 4.54 27.66 -40.39
CA VAL A 42 5.17 28.96 -40.07
C VAL A 42 5.91 29.47 -41.30
N VAL A 43 5.59 30.68 -41.75
CA VAL A 43 6.16 31.26 -42.98
C VAL A 43 6.59 32.71 -42.76
N SER A 44 7.71 33.09 -43.37
CA SER A 44 8.30 34.44 -43.33
C SER A 44 8.70 34.94 -41.92
N ALA A 45 9.04 34.02 -41.01
CA ALA A 45 9.32 34.32 -39.60
C ALA A 45 10.81 34.09 -39.20
N PRO A 46 11.78 34.87 -39.72
CA PRO A 46 13.21 34.62 -39.51
C PRO A 46 13.69 34.82 -38.06
N ASN A 47 12.90 35.51 -37.23
CA ASN A 47 13.20 35.84 -35.84
C ASN A 47 12.42 34.95 -34.83
N ALA A 48 11.68 33.96 -35.31
CA ALA A 48 10.97 33.02 -34.44
C ALA A 48 11.93 32.11 -33.69
N TYR A 49 11.60 31.85 -32.42
CA TYR A 49 12.40 31.08 -31.48
C TYR A 49 11.60 29.93 -30.87
N SER A 50 10.34 30.18 -30.48
CA SER A 50 9.42 29.14 -30.01
C SER A 50 8.03 29.25 -30.64
N LEU A 51 7.37 28.10 -30.76
CA LEU A 51 5.95 27.97 -31.08
C LEU A 51 5.21 27.40 -29.88
N GLU A 52 4.14 28.07 -29.47
CA GLU A 52 3.28 27.72 -28.35
C GLU A 52 1.91 27.28 -28.89
N TYR A 53 1.45 26.11 -28.45
CA TYR A 53 0.12 25.59 -28.75
C TYR A 53 -0.81 25.92 -27.59
N GLN A 54 -1.93 26.59 -27.87
CA GLN A 54 -2.95 26.93 -26.89
C GLN A 54 -4.29 26.28 -27.24
N VAL A 55 -4.97 25.66 -26.27
CA VAL A 55 -6.38 25.26 -26.39
C VAL A 55 -7.22 26.05 -25.38
N ASP A 56 -8.26 26.70 -25.87
CA ASP A 56 -9.18 27.58 -25.11
C ASP A 56 -8.49 28.69 -24.30
N GLY A 57 -7.28 29.06 -24.71
CA GLY A 57 -6.42 30.06 -24.07
C GLY A 57 -5.35 29.48 -23.15
N GLU A 58 -5.44 28.20 -22.79
CA GLU A 58 -4.45 27.50 -21.95
C GLU A 58 -3.33 26.89 -22.80
N THR A 59 -2.09 26.99 -22.33
CA THR A 59 -0.92 26.44 -23.04
C THR A 59 -0.81 24.92 -22.82
N ILE A 60 -0.76 24.17 -23.92
CA ILE A 60 -0.69 22.70 -23.92
C ILE A 60 0.66 22.13 -24.42
N GLY A 61 1.56 22.98 -24.92
CA GLY A 61 2.86 22.55 -25.42
C GLY A 61 3.69 23.65 -26.06
N TYR A 62 5.01 23.45 -26.07
CA TYR A 62 6.00 24.33 -26.71
C TYR A 62 6.88 23.51 -27.66
N VAL A 63 7.26 24.12 -28.79
CA VAL A 63 8.24 23.59 -29.72
C VAL A 63 9.33 24.63 -29.94
N ASP A 64 10.59 24.24 -29.70
CA ASP A 64 11.78 25.03 -30.07
C ASP A 64 11.94 25.03 -31.59
N LEU A 65 12.11 26.21 -32.18
CA LEU A 65 12.21 26.43 -33.63
C LEU A 65 13.66 26.59 -34.10
N SER A 66 14.64 26.28 -33.25
CA SER A 66 16.08 26.26 -33.57
C SER A 66 16.42 25.46 -34.84
N ALA A 67 15.63 24.43 -35.16
CA ALA A 67 15.76 23.63 -36.39
C ALA A 67 15.26 24.30 -37.68
N ARG A 68 14.52 25.42 -37.58
CA ARG A 68 13.95 26.20 -38.71
C ARG A 68 13.16 25.40 -39.76
N ASP A 69 12.30 24.48 -39.31
CA ASP A 69 11.27 23.87 -40.18
C ASP A 69 10.20 24.90 -40.59
N THR A 70 9.42 24.56 -41.62
CA THR A 70 8.22 25.28 -42.06
C THR A 70 6.93 24.68 -41.50
N THR A 71 6.95 23.44 -41.00
CA THR A 71 5.77 22.77 -40.39
C THR A 71 6.13 22.07 -39.09
N TYR A 72 5.35 22.34 -38.04
CA TYR A 72 5.53 21.82 -36.69
C TYR A 72 4.31 20.99 -36.30
N THR A 73 4.53 19.90 -35.56
CA THR A 73 3.45 19.00 -35.12
C THR A 73 3.57 18.72 -33.63
N TRP A 74 2.53 19.03 -32.88
CA TRP A 74 2.34 18.59 -31.49
C TRP A 74 1.31 17.46 -31.46
N GLN A 75 1.53 16.41 -30.68
CA GLN A 75 0.54 15.35 -30.49
C GLN A 75 -0.33 15.69 -29.28
N LEU A 76 -1.58 16.05 -29.54
CA LEU A 76 -2.56 16.31 -28.49
C LEU A 76 -3.15 14.99 -28.00
N ASN A 77 -2.98 14.71 -26.71
CA ASN A 77 -3.77 13.71 -26.01
C ASN A 77 -5.14 14.33 -25.69
N THR A 78 -6.19 13.95 -26.41
CA THR A 78 -7.52 14.57 -26.20
C THR A 78 -8.20 14.11 -24.92
N TRP A 79 -7.68 13.09 -24.22
CA TRP A 79 -8.16 12.67 -22.90
C TRP A 79 -7.72 13.59 -21.74
N THR A 80 -6.83 14.56 -21.99
CA THR A 80 -6.46 15.59 -21.00
C THR A 80 -7.34 16.85 -21.09
N ILE A 81 -8.34 16.84 -21.96
CA ILE A 81 -9.28 17.95 -22.17
C ILE A 81 -10.70 17.35 -22.07
N GLY A 82 -11.68 18.15 -21.64
CA GLY A 82 -13.07 17.71 -21.57
C GLY A 82 -13.65 17.29 -22.93
N ASN A 83 -14.76 16.55 -22.92
CA ASN A 83 -15.57 16.38 -24.13
C ASN A 83 -16.42 17.65 -24.35
N GLY A 84 -16.53 18.12 -25.59
CA GLY A 84 -17.25 19.34 -25.91
C GLY A 84 -16.65 20.08 -27.11
N SER A 85 -17.05 21.33 -27.29
CA SER A 85 -16.49 22.24 -28.30
C SER A 85 -15.29 22.99 -27.74
N HIS A 86 -14.18 22.96 -28.47
CA HIS A 86 -12.89 23.56 -28.11
C HIS A 86 -12.34 24.41 -29.26
N SER A 87 -11.35 25.23 -28.95
CA SER A 87 -10.66 26.10 -29.91
C SER A 87 -9.15 26.03 -29.72
N VAL A 88 -8.39 25.87 -30.80
CA VAL A 88 -6.91 25.86 -30.76
C VAL A 88 -6.34 27.09 -31.45
N LYS A 89 -5.27 27.64 -30.87
CA LYS A 89 -4.44 28.73 -31.40
C LYS A 89 -2.97 28.32 -31.37
N ALA A 90 -2.19 28.91 -32.27
CA ALA A 90 -0.75 28.78 -32.31
C ALA A 90 -0.12 30.18 -32.17
N VAL A 91 0.79 30.35 -31.22
CA VAL A 91 1.44 31.63 -30.88
C VAL A 91 2.93 31.50 -31.14
N LEU A 92 3.47 32.38 -31.98
CA LEU A 92 4.87 32.42 -32.36
C LEU A 92 5.59 33.49 -31.54
N ARG A 93 6.76 33.15 -30.98
CA ARG A 93 7.55 34.07 -30.13
C ARG A 93 8.98 34.22 -30.60
N ASP A 94 9.59 35.36 -30.29
CA ASP A 94 11.03 35.59 -30.46
C ASP A 94 11.86 35.13 -29.24
N ALA A 95 13.18 35.27 -29.33
CA ALA A 95 14.11 34.88 -28.27
C ALA A 95 14.03 35.76 -27.00
N LEU A 96 13.24 36.83 -27.01
CA LEU A 96 12.91 37.66 -25.85
C LEU A 96 11.51 37.34 -25.30
N ASN A 97 10.91 36.23 -25.76
CA ASN A 97 9.57 35.73 -25.41
C ASN A 97 8.40 36.63 -25.89
N ALA A 98 8.67 37.64 -26.72
CA ALA A 98 7.65 38.52 -27.26
C ALA A 98 6.84 37.81 -28.36
N THR A 99 5.52 37.97 -28.36
CA THR A 99 4.66 37.42 -29.42
C THR A 99 4.85 38.18 -30.72
N ILE A 100 5.26 37.47 -31.77
CA ILE A 100 5.53 38.03 -33.11
C ILE A 100 4.50 37.61 -34.17
N ALA A 101 3.72 36.55 -33.92
CA ALA A 101 2.54 36.18 -34.72
C ALA A 101 1.58 35.29 -33.90
N THR A 102 0.29 35.31 -34.25
CA THR A 102 -0.74 34.43 -33.68
C THR A 102 -1.67 33.95 -34.78
N SER A 103 -2.08 32.68 -34.76
CA SER A 103 -2.96 32.10 -35.77
C SER A 103 -4.41 32.57 -35.58
N ALA A 104 -5.23 32.39 -36.63
CA ALA A 104 -6.66 32.28 -36.42
C ALA A 104 -6.96 31.11 -35.46
N ALA A 105 -8.01 31.22 -34.66
CA ALA A 105 -8.49 30.12 -33.84
C ALA A 105 -9.21 29.10 -34.72
N VAL A 106 -8.92 27.81 -34.53
CA VAL A 106 -9.65 26.72 -35.19
C VAL A 106 -10.52 26.02 -34.16
N SER A 107 -11.84 26.02 -34.39
CA SER A 107 -12.78 25.29 -33.54
C SER A 107 -12.80 23.81 -33.90
N PHE A 108 -12.89 22.93 -32.91
CA PHE A 108 -13.00 21.49 -33.06
C PHE A 108 -13.86 20.92 -31.93
N THR A 109 -14.33 19.70 -32.07
CA THR A 109 -15.05 18.97 -31.00
C THR A 109 -14.13 17.89 -30.45
N ILE A 110 -14.04 17.77 -29.13
CA ILE A 110 -13.49 16.57 -28.50
C ILE A 110 -14.65 15.65 -28.15
N ALA A 111 -14.60 14.43 -28.69
CA ALA A 111 -15.58 13.40 -28.42
C ALA A 111 -14.84 12.09 -28.12
N ASN A 112 -14.15 12.04 -26.98
CA ASN A 112 -13.65 10.78 -26.47
C ASN A 112 -14.86 9.92 -26.10
N GLY A 113 -15.15 8.89 -26.90
CA GLY A 113 -16.17 7.92 -26.57
C GLY A 113 -15.80 7.23 -25.25
N ALA A 114 -16.69 7.25 -24.27
CA ALA A 114 -16.46 6.49 -23.04
C ALA A 114 -16.33 5.01 -23.42
N GLU A 115 -15.20 4.38 -23.06
CA GLU A 115 -15.13 2.93 -23.04
C GLU A 115 -16.15 2.44 -22.02
N THR A 116 -17.09 1.62 -22.47
CA THR A 116 -18.12 1.02 -21.62
C THR A 116 -17.89 -0.47 -21.54
N LEU A 117 -17.83 -0.99 -20.31
CA LEU A 117 -17.90 -2.42 -20.07
C LEU A 117 -19.36 -2.83 -19.93
N SER A 118 -19.74 -3.82 -20.72
CA SER A 118 -20.90 -4.65 -20.43
C SER A 118 -20.42 -6.06 -20.12
N VAL A 119 -21.05 -6.74 -19.15
CA VAL A 119 -20.73 -8.13 -18.81
C VAL A 119 -22.00 -8.95 -18.94
N ALA A 120 -22.03 -9.83 -19.95
CA ALA A 120 -23.08 -10.81 -20.09
C ALA A 120 -22.78 -12.00 -19.17
N THR A 121 -23.79 -12.49 -18.47
CA THR A 121 -23.69 -13.60 -17.51
C THR A 121 -24.67 -14.70 -17.90
N GLY A 122 -24.22 -15.97 -17.83
CA GLY A 122 -25.03 -17.14 -18.18
C GLY A 122 -26.20 -17.40 -17.20
N THR A 123 -26.21 -16.72 -16.06
CA THR A 123 -27.30 -16.69 -15.08
C THR A 123 -27.45 -15.25 -14.60
N PRO A 124 -28.67 -14.67 -14.55
CA PRO A 124 -28.85 -13.27 -14.16
C PRO A 124 -28.26 -12.96 -12.78
N VAL A 125 -27.61 -11.80 -12.64
CA VAL A 125 -27.02 -11.34 -11.36
C VAL A 125 -28.04 -11.18 -10.22
N THR A 126 -29.32 -11.06 -10.54
CA THR A 126 -30.44 -10.99 -9.59
C THR A 126 -30.95 -12.35 -9.13
N SER A 127 -30.35 -13.45 -9.59
CA SER A 127 -30.74 -14.83 -9.26
C SER A 127 -29.58 -15.60 -8.64
N THR A 128 -29.89 -16.63 -7.87
CA THR A 128 -28.86 -17.48 -7.24
C THR A 128 -28.06 -18.25 -8.30
N TRP A 129 -26.73 -18.13 -8.25
CA TRP A 129 -25.82 -18.87 -9.12
C TRP A 129 -25.46 -20.22 -8.51
N SER A 130 -25.29 -21.24 -9.35
CA SER A 130 -24.98 -22.61 -8.93
C SER A 130 -24.25 -23.34 -10.05
N GLY A 131 -23.22 -24.13 -9.73
CA GLY A 131 -22.41 -24.80 -10.74
C GLY A 131 -21.58 -23.82 -11.58
N ALA A 132 -21.36 -24.16 -12.85
CA ALA A 132 -20.57 -23.35 -13.79
C ALA A 132 -21.41 -22.25 -14.47
N VAL A 133 -20.99 -20.99 -14.30
CA VAL A 133 -21.65 -19.81 -14.89
C VAL A 133 -20.71 -19.12 -15.88
N SER A 134 -21.14 -18.89 -17.12
CA SER A 134 -20.36 -18.13 -18.10
C SER A 134 -20.37 -16.63 -17.78
N ILE A 135 -19.22 -15.98 -17.94
CA ILE A 135 -19.05 -14.53 -17.74
C ILE A 135 -18.31 -14.00 -18.97
N ALA A 136 -18.93 -13.07 -19.70
CA ALA A 136 -18.43 -12.55 -20.96
C ALA A 136 -18.34 -11.01 -20.91
N PRO A 137 -17.15 -10.43 -20.72
CA PRO A 137 -16.96 -8.99 -20.86
C PRO A 137 -17.07 -8.57 -22.33
N THR A 138 -17.55 -7.36 -22.56
CA THR A 138 -17.58 -6.71 -23.86
C THR A 138 -17.31 -5.23 -23.64
N VAL A 139 -16.14 -4.78 -24.10
CA VAL A 139 -15.68 -3.39 -24.04
C VAL A 139 -16.02 -2.70 -25.36
N THR A 140 -16.79 -1.62 -25.29
CA THR A 140 -17.11 -0.80 -26.47
C THR A 140 -16.11 0.35 -26.59
N ASN A 141 -15.72 0.71 -27.82
CA ASN A 141 -14.69 1.73 -28.12
C ASN A 141 -13.31 1.46 -27.47
N PRO A 142 -12.80 0.21 -27.44
CA PRO A 142 -11.56 -0.11 -26.74
C PRO A 142 -10.40 0.72 -27.27
N VAL A 143 -9.64 1.35 -26.37
CA VAL A 143 -8.34 1.92 -26.76
C VAL A 143 -7.28 0.82 -26.65
N GLY A 144 -6.44 0.70 -27.67
CA GLY A 144 -5.25 -0.14 -27.59
C GLY A 144 -5.47 -1.66 -27.52
N SER A 145 -4.61 -2.33 -26.75
CA SER A 145 -4.61 -3.78 -26.57
C SER A 145 -5.03 -4.07 -25.13
N LEU A 146 -6.19 -4.68 -24.96
CA LEU A 146 -6.79 -4.85 -23.64
C LEU A 146 -6.40 -6.17 -22.97
N THR A 147 -6.43 -6.16 -21.64
CA THR A 147 -6.42 -7.35 -20.78
C THR A 147 -7.55 -7.25 -19.75
N CYS A 148 -8.46 -8.20 -19.78
CA CYS A 148 -9.58 -8.36 -18.86
C CYS A 148 -9.22 -9.38 -17.78
N TYR A 149 -9.66 -9.14 -16.54
CA TYR A 149 -9.41 -10.01 -15.38
C TYR A 149 -10.72 -10.32 -14.65
N LEU A 150 -10.92 -11.57 -14.26
CA LEU A 150 -12.07 -12.03 -13.48
C LEU A 150 -11.67 -12.23 -12.01
N PHE A 151 -12.54 -11.78 -11.12
CA PHE A 151 -12.28 -11.68 -9.69
C PHE A 151 -13.48 -12.12 -8.84
N VAL A 152 -13.25 -12.81 -7.72
CA VAL A 152 -14.27 -13.13 -6.69
C VAL A 152 -13.70 -12.94 -5.28
N ASP A 153 -14.40 -12.19 -4.42
CA ASP A 153 -14.09 -11.97 -2.98
C ASP A 153 -12.64 -11.55 -2.65
N GLY A 154 -11.96 -10.92 -3.60
CA GLY A 154 -10.55 -10.52 -3.53
C GLY A 154 -9.62 -11.29 -4.47
N ALA A 155 -9.94 -12.55 -4.77
CA ALA A 155 -9.08 -13.44 -5.53
C ALA A 155 -9.23 -13.24 -7.05
N GLN A 156 -8.11 -13.10 -7.76
CA GLN A 156 -8.07 -13.21 -9.23
C GLN A 156 -8.23 -14.68 -9.61
N LEU A 157 -9.12 -14.98 -10.57
CA LEU A 157 -9.41 -16.35 -11.01
C LEU A 157 -9.04 -16.63 -12.47
N ASP A 158 -9.17 -15.63 -13.35
CA ASP A 158 -8.92 -15.77 -14.79
C ASP A 158 -8.50 -14.43 -15.40
N SER A 159 -7.88 -14.47 -16.58
CA SER A 159 -7.51 -13.28 -17.36
C SER A 159 -7.45 -13.58 -18.86
N ASN A 160 -7.92 -12.66 -19.71
CA ASN A 160 -7.90 -12.81 -21.17
C ASN A 160 -7.77 -11.45 -21.89
N ASN A 161 -7.75 -11.42 -23.22
CA ASN A 161 -7.56 -10.18 -24.00
C ASN A 161 -8.88 -9.41 -24.29
N CYS A 162 -9.91 -9.56 -23.46
CA CYS A 162 -11.25 -8.96 -23.63
C CYS A 162 -12.03 -9.35 -24.91
N THR A 163 -11.52 -10.29 -25.70
CA THR A 163 -12.11 -10.73 -26.98
C THR A 163 -12.99 -11.98 -26.88
N ALA A 164 -13.06 -12.60 -25.71
CA ALA A 164 -13.80 -13.82 -25.45
C ALA A 164 -14.39 -13.84 -24.03
N ALA A 165 -15.31 -14.78 -23.79
CA ALA A 165 -15.74 -15.09 -22.44
C ALA A 165 -14.56 -15.61 -21.58
N PHE A 166 -14.64 -15.38 -20.27
CA PHE A 166 -13.78 -16.07 -19.32
C PHE A 166 -14.10 -17.56 -19.28
N ARG A 167 -13.17 -18.34 -18.71
CA ARG A 167 -13.43 -19.70 -18.23
C ARG A 167 -14.71 -19.67 -17.35
N PRO A 168 -15.69 -20.57 -17.56
CA PRO A 168 -16.92 -20.56 -16.77
C PRO A 168 -16.62 -20.62 -15.26
N LEU A 169 -17.11 -19.63 -14.51
CA LEU A 169 -16.92 -19.55 -13.07
C LEU A 169 -17.63 -20.73 -12.41
N ASN A 170 -16.86 -21.67 -11.88
CA ASN A 170 -17.43 -22.76 -11.09
C ASN A 170 -17.73 -22.27 -9.67
N THR A 171 -18.98 -21.91 -9.42
CA THR A 171 -19.41 -21.40 -8.11
C THR A 171 -19.34 -22.46 -6.99
N THR A 172 -19.23 -23.76 -7.30
CA THR A 172 -19.10 -24.82 -6.29
C THR A 172 -17.76 -24.83 -5.56
N THR A 173 -16.76 -24.06 -6.00
CA THR A 173 -15.47 -23.90 -5.28
C THR A 173 -15.52 -22.81 -4.21
N PHE A 174 -16.73 -22.32 -3.88
CA PHE A 174 -17.00 -21.30 -2.90
C PHE A 174 -18.09 -21.76 -1.93
N SER A 175 -18.20 -21.07 -0.80
CA SER A 175 -19.35 -21.20 0.09
C SER A 175 -20.66 -20.78 -0.58
N ASN A 176 -21.79 -21.11 0.06
CA ASN A 176 -23.08 -20.51 -0.24
C ASN A 176 -23.20 -19.16 0.48
N GLY A 177 -23.97 -18.24 -0.09
CA GLY A 177 -24.15 -16.89 0.44
C GLY A 177 -23.88 -15.84 -0.62
N THR A 178 -23.83 -14.57 -0.22
CA THR A 178 -23.48 -13.47 -1.12
C THR A 178 -21.97 -13.43 -1.33
N HIS A 179 -21.54 -13.34 -2.59
CA HIS A 179 -20.16 -13.16 -3.03
C HIS A 179 -20.07 -11.92 -3.91
N HIS A 180 -18.96 -11.19 -3.84
CA HIS A 180 -18.66 -10.13 -4.80
C HIS A 180 -18.01 -10.77 -6.03
N VAL A 181 -18.55 -10.51 -7.22
CA VAL A 181 -17.98 -10.95 -8.50
C VAL A 181 -17.66 -9.72 -9.33
N ALA A 182 -16.42 -9.63 -9.80
CA ALA A 182 -15.88 -8.43 -10.44
C ALA A 182 -15.13 -8.76 -11.73
N VAL A 183 -15.15 -7.79 -12.65
CA VAL A 183 -14.34 -7.77 -13.87
C VAL A 183 -13.60 -6.44 -13.96
N LEU A 184 -12.29 -6.51 -14.19
CA LEU A 184 -11.39 -5.38 -14.45
C LEU A 184 -10.92 -5.42 -15.90
N VAL A 185 -10.62 -4.26 -16.48
CA VAL A 185 -9.95 -4.11 -17.78
C VAL A 185 -8.78 -3.13 -17.70
N ASP A 186 -7.61 -3.54 -18.19
CA ASP A 186 -6.42 -2.71 -18.40
C ASP A 186 -6.10 -2.58 -19.91
N ASP A 187 -5.65 -1.42 -20.38
CA ASP A 187 -5.08 -1.15 -21.71
C ASP A 187 -3.55 -1.13 -21.63
N GLN A 188 -2.92 -1.97 -22.45
CA GLN A 188 -1.48 -2.18 -22.57
C GLN A 188 -0.80 -1.26 -23.60
N SER A 189 -1.54 -0.38 -24.28
CA SER A 189 -1.04 0.42 -25.42
C SER A 189 -0.32 1.72 -25.05
N ALA A 190 -0.54 2.21 -23.84
CA ALA A 190 0.23 3.30 -23.26
C ALA A 190 1.23 2.74 -22.27
N ALA A 191 2.50 3.15 -22.35
CA ALA A 191 3.42 3.04 -21.23
C ALA A 191 3.24 4.30 -20.38
N PRO A 192 2.74 4.23 -19.14
CA PRO A 192 2.37 3.03 -18.36
C PRO A 192 0.90 2.60 -18.54
N ASN A 193 0.60 1.32 -18.32
CA ASN A 193 -0.70 0.71 -18.61
C ASN A 193 -1.88 1.45 -17.95
N ILE A 194 -2.97 1.62 -18.68
CA ILE A 194 -4.12 2.51 -18.35
C ILE A 194 -5.35 1.66 -18.03
N ARG A 195 -5.99 1.84 -16.88
CA ARG A 195 -7.11 0.98 -16.42
C ARG A 195 -8.42 1.39 -17.05
N CYS A 196 -8.87 0.69 -18.08
CA CYS A 196 -9.88 1.21 -18.99
C CYS A 196 -11.31 1.18 -18.40
N CYS A 197 -11.77 0.09 -17.77
CA CYS A 197 -13.11 0.02 -17.15
C CYS A 197 -13.28 -1.17 -16.15
N SER A 198 -14.43 -1.23 -15.46
CA SER A 198 -14.78 -2.34 -14.56
C SER A 198 -16.28 -2.56 -14.36
N TRP A 199 -16.63 -3.73 -13.82
CA TRP A 199 -17.97 -4.18 -13.46
C TRP A 199 -17.90 -4.97 -12.15
N GLU A 200 -18.85 -4.78 -11.23
CA GLU A 200 -18.93 -5.50 -9.96
C GLU A 200 -20.40 -5.75 -9.62
N ASN A 201 -20.75 -6.94 -9.13
CA ASN A 201 -22.04 -7.23 -8.51
C ASN A 201 -21.87 -8.09 -7.25
N ALA A 202 -22.75 -7.90 -6.27
CA ALA A 202 -22.96 -8.84 -5.18
C ALA A 202 -23.98 -9.90 -5.63
N ILE A 203 -23.58 -11.17 -5.60
CA ILE A 203 -24.29 -12.30 -6.23
C ILE A 203 -24.43 -13.43 -5.22
N THR A 204 -25.62 -14.01 -5.06
CA THR A 204 -25.83 -15.14 -4.15
C THR A 204 -25.43 -16.46 -4.83
N PHE A 205 -24.51 -17.21 -4.24
CA PHE A 205 -24.17 -18.58 -4.63
C PHE A 205 -24.98 -19.60 -3.82
N GLY A 206 -25.41 -20.70 -4.46
CA GLY A 206 -26.25 -21.73 -3.87
C GLY A 206 -25.98 -23.11 -4.47
N ASN A 207 -24.93 -23.76 -4.01
CA ASN A 207 -24.39 -25.03 -4.52
C ASN A 207 -24.82 -26.26 -3.70
N GLY A 208 -25.87 -26.13 -2.88
CA GLY A 208 -26.30 -27.20 -1.96
C GLY A 208 -25.22 -27.50 -0.91
N THR A 209 -24.91 -28.79 -0.72
CA THR A 209 -23.97 -29.28 0.29
C THR A 209 -22.68 -29.85 -0.33
N GLY A 210 -22.29 -29.39 -1.52
CA GLY A 210 -21.10 -29.87 -2.24
C GLY A 210 -19.80 -29.52 -1.51
N HIS A 211 -18.78 -30.35 -1.62
CA HIS A 211 -17.45 -30.05 -1.10
C HIS A 211 -16.80 -28.91 -1.91
N TYR A 212 -16.18 -27.94 -1.25
CA TYR A 212 -15.50 -26.82 -1.92
C TYR A 212 -14.04 -26.62 -1.48
N GLU A 213 -13.64 -27.12 -0.31
CA GLU A 213 -12.30 -26.93 0.25
C GLU A 213 -11.85 -28.14 1.10
N LEU A 214 -10.55 -28.44 1.10
CA LEU A 214 -9.89 -29.32 2.09
C LEU A 214 -9.29 -28.48 3.22
N ARG A 215 -9.55 -28.86 4.47
CA ARG A 215 -8.98 -28.24 5.69
C ARG A 215 -8.13 -29.25 6.45
N VAL A 216 -6.99 -28.78 6.97
CA VAL A 216 -5.99 -29.59 7.66
C VAL A 216 -5.51 -28.84 8.87
N GLU A 217 -5.70 -29.42 10.06
CA GLU A 217 -5.31 -28.77 11.32
C GLU A 217 -4.04 -29.40 11.92
N PRO A 218 -3.17 -28.61 12.57
CA PRO A 218 -3.24 -27.15 12.64
C PRO A 218 -2.92 -26.47 11.29
N GLN A 219 -3.25 -25.19 11.13
CA GLN A 219 -2.95 -24.43 9.89
C GLN A 219 -1.43 -24.23 9.67
N GLU A 220 -0.67 -24.11 10.76
CA GLU A 220 0.79 -24.01 10.78
C GLU A 220 1.35 -24.57 12.10
N ALA A 221 2.65 -24.90 12.14
CA ALA A 221 3.33 -25.25 13.39
C ALA A 221 4.84 -24.99 13.40
N VAL A 222 5.40 -24.99 14.61
CA VAL A 222 6.84 -25.00 14.87
C VAL A 222 7.19 -26.30 15.59
N ILE A 223 8.20 -27.01 15.11
CA ILE A 223 8.61 -28.34 15.59
C ILE A 223 10.11 -28.31 15.89
N ALA A 224 10.57 -29.03 16.91
CA ALA A 224 12.01 -29.20 17.14
C ALA A 224 12.63 -30.18 16.13
N PRO A 225 13.94 -30.09 15.81
CA PRO A 225 14.67 -31.22 15.22
C PRO A 225 14.44 -32.49 16.04
N THR A 226 14.17 -33.60 15.37
CA THR A 226 13.68 -34.90 15.91
C THR A 226 12.33 -34.88 16.64
N GLY A 227 11.72 -33.72 16.82
CA GLY A 227 10.34 -33.58 17.31
C GLY A 227 9.31 -34.02 16.27
N THR A 228 8.11 -34.36 16.74
CA THR A 228 7.01 -34.84 15.89
C THR A 228 5.72 -34.07 16.12
N LEU A 229 4.94 -33.88 15.05
CA LEU A 229 3.58 -33.33 15.10
C LEU A 229 2.64 -34.25 14.32
N GLN A 230 1.54 -34.67 14.93
CA GLN A 230 0.47 -35.37 14.24
C GLN A 230 -0.56 -34.34 13.76
N LEU A 231 -0.78 -34.28 12.44
CA LEU A 231 -1.89 -33.51 11.87
C LEU A 231 -3.23 -34.16 12.24
N ASN A 232 -4.28 -33.36 12.46
CA ASN A 232 -5.63 -33.88 12.60
C ASN A 232 -6.08 -34.54 11.29
N SER A 233 -7.02 -35.49 11.39
CA SER A 233 -7.66 -36.07 10.20
C SER A 233 -8.31 -34.96 9.36
N PRO A 234 -7.93 -34.81 8.07
CA PRO A 234 -8.44 -33.73 7.24
C PRO A 234 -9.96 -33.79 7.05
N THR A 235 -10.56 -32.63 6.85
CA THR A 235 -12.00 -32.49 6.62
C THR A 235 -12.27 -31.75 5.31
N LEU A 236 -13.37 -32.11 4.64
CA LEU A 236 -13.89 -31.36 3.52
C LEU A 236 -14.90 -30.34 4.04
N ALA A 237 -14.71 -29.07 3.73
CA ALA A 237 -15.72 -28.05 3.95
C ALA A 237 -16.77 -28.14 2.84
N ASN A 238 -18.03 -28.17 3.26
CA ASN A 238 -19.19 -28.17 2.37
C ASN A 238 -19.67 -26.74 2.15
N SER A 239 -20.26 -26.45 0.99
CA SER A 239 -20.70 -25.10 0.61
C SER A 239 -21.78 -24.53 1.54
N ASP A 240 -22.54 -25.37 2.25
CA ASP A 240 -23.50 -24.95 3.27
C ASP A 240 -22.87 -24.60 4.64
N GLY A 241 -21.54 -24.67 4.77
CA GLY A 241 -20.80 -24.40 6.00
C GLY A 241 -20.61 -25.63 6.91
N THR A 242 -21.17 -26.80 6.56
CA THR A 242 -20.91 -28.05 7.28
C THR A 242 -19.57 -28.67 6.89
N THR A 243 -19.14 -29.74 7.56
CA THR A 243 -17.92 -30.48 7.23
C THR A 243 -18.17 -31.97 7.05
N SER A 244 -17.36 -32.61 6.21
CA SER A 244 -17.38 -34.04 5.90
C SER A 244 -16.00 -34.68 6.16
N SER A 245 -15.96 -35.97 6.49
CA SER A 245 -14.73 -36.74 6.62
C SER A 245 -14.05 -36.99 5.26
N VAL A 246 -12.72 -36.89 5.20
CA VAL A 246 -11.92 -37.32 4.04
C VAL A 246 -11.75 -38.84 4.05
N THR A 247 -11.95 -39.50 2.90
CA THR A 247 -11.91 -40.97 2.80
C THR A 247 -10.48 -41.52 2.79
N LEU A 248 -9.54 -40.81 2.15
CA LEU A 248 -8.10 -41.05 2.23
C LEU A 248 -7.36 -39.74 1.97
N ALA A 249 -6.43 -39.40 2.86
CA ALA A 249 -5.52 -38.27 2.69
C ALA A 249 -4.12 -38.78 2.31
N LYS A 250 -3.43 -38.08 1.42
CA LYS A 250 -1.98 -38.27 1.17
C LYS A 250 -1.22 -37.00 1.55
N TYR A 251 0.02 -37.16 2.02
CA TYR A 251 0.86 -36.09 2.54
C TYR A 251 2.26 -36.15 1.93
N PHE A 252 2.82 -35.00 1.57
CA PHE A 252 4.16 -34.88 0.99
C PHE A 252 4.87 -33.64 1.52
N THR A 253 6.16 -33.75 1.86
CA THR A 253 7.02 -32.62 2.23
C THR A 253 7.67 -32.01 0.99
N SER A 254 7.84 -30.69 0.97
CA SER A 254 8.63 -29.97 -0.04
C SER A 254 10.13 -30.16 0.13
N ASP A 255 10.60 -30.48 1.34
CA ASP A 255 12.02 -30.64 1.65
C ASP A 255 12.25 -31.72 2.72
N SER A 256 12.62 -32.91 2.25
CA SER A 256 12.95 -34.07 3.09
C SER A 256 14.19 -33.90 3.98
N THR A 257 15.02 -32.88 3.73
CA THR A 257 16.19 -32.57 4.56
C THR A 257 15.81 -31.74 5.78
N VAL A 258 14.69 -31.01 5.71
CA VAL A 258 14.11 -30.25 6.80
C VAL A 258 13.11 -31.09 7.59
N SER A 259 12.14 -31.73 6.95
CA SER A 259 11.09 -32.51 7.62
C SER A 259 10.70 -33.75 6.82
N THR A 260 10.10 -34.74 7.47
CA THR A 260 9.46 -35.88 6.79
C THR A 260 8.01 -36.00 7.26
N VAL A 261 7.14 -36.56 6.42
CA VAL A 261 5.73 -36.80 6.74
C VAL A 261 5.31 -38.22 6.39
N SER A 262 4.57 -38.87 7.29
CA SER A 262 4.04 -40.22 7.09
C SER A 262 2.71 -40.21 6.32
N SER A 263 2.26 -41.40 5.89
CA SER A 263 0.91 -41.59 5.36
C SER A 263 -0.22 -41.31 6.36
N SER A 264 0.06 -41.25 7.66
CA SER A 264 -0.90 -40.83 8.69
C SER A 264 -0.93 -39.33 8.93
N GLY A 265 -0.09 -38.54 8.25
CA GLY A 265 0.10 -37.11 8.57
C GLY A 265 0.94 -36.88 9.82
N LEU A 266 1.77 -37.85 10.24
CA LEU A 266 2.77 -37.65 11.28
C LEU A 266 4.00 -36.98 10.66
N ILE A 267 4.23 -35.72 11.03
CA ILE A 267 5.39 -34.93 10.64
C ILE A 267 6.52 -35.17 11.65
N THR A 268 7.76 -35.29 11.16
CA THR A 268 8.98 -35.42 11.97
C THR A 268 10.04 -34.43 11.48
N GLY A 269 10.52 -33.56 12.36
CA GLY A 269 11.61 -32.63 12.05
C GLY A 269 12.95 -33.35 11.88
N VAL A 270 13.68 -33.03 10.81
CA VAL A 270 14.98 -33.63 10.45
C VAL A 270 16.10 -32.61 10.63
N GLY A 271 16.01 -31.47 9.97
CA GLY A 271 17.04 -30.41 9.95
C GLY A 271 16.43 -29.03 10.18
N PHE A 272 17.24 -28.08 10.67
CA PHE A 272 16.79 -26.71 10.89
C PHE A 272 16.37 -26.05 9.57
N GLY A 273 15.21 -25.39 9.57
CA GLY A 273 14.69 -24.72 8.37
C GLY A 273 13.17 -24.62 8.38
N SER A 274 12.58 -24.78 7.21
CA SER A 274 11.13 -24.78 7.02
C SER A 274 10.73 -25.62 5.82
N ALA A 275 9.58 -26.27 5.90
CA ALA A 275 9.02 -27.04 4.81
C ALA A 275 7.53 -26.70 4.63
N GLN A 276 6.99 -27.11 3.49
CA GLN A 276 5.57 -27.14 3.23
C GLN A 276 5.13 -28.61 3.19
N VAL A 277 4.08 -28.96 3.91
CA VAL A 277 3.40 -30.25 3.74
C VAL A 277 2.17 -30.06 2.86
N LEU A 278 2.22 -30.63 1.67
CA LEU A 278 1.07 -30.74 0.78
C LEU A 278 0.20 -31.91 1.24
N ALA A 279 -1.01 -31.59 1.71
CA ALA A 279 -2.05 -32.57 2.01
C ALA A 279 -3.06 -32.61 0.86
N MET A 280 -3.52 -33.81 0.50
CA MET A 280 -4.47 -34.02 -0.61
C MET A 280 -5.53 -35.04 -0.27
N SER A 281 -6.78 -34.77 -0.65
CA SER A 281 -7.91 -35.69 -0.51
C SER A 281 -8.09 -36.54 -1.77
N THR A 282 -8.35 -37.84 -1.63
CA THR A 282 -8.75 -38.67 -2.77
C THR A 282 -10.23 -38.50 -3.16
N ASN A 283 -11.00 -37.69 -2.44
CA ASN A 283 -12.34 -37.30 -2.89
C ASN A 283 -12.17 -36.33 -4.07
N PRO A 284 -12.78 -36.59 -5.25
CA PRO A 284 -12.54 -35.80 -6.45
C PRO A 284 -13.09 -34.37 -6.32
N ALA A 285 -12.28 -33.38 -6.67
CA ALA A 285 -12.65 -31.96 -6.69
C ALA A 285 -13.45 -31.56 -7.96
N ILE A 286 -14.37 -32.43 -8.39
CA ILE A 286 -15.36 -32.26 -9.49
C ILE A 286 -14.90 -32.67 -10.91
N LEU A 287 -13.63 -33.05 -11.14
CA LEU A 287 -13.25 -33.74 -12.40
C LEU A 287 -12.77 -35.19 -12.18
N THR A 288 -13.59 -36.13 -12.63
CA THR A 288 -13.15 -37.43 -13.15
C THR A 288 -13.16 -37.36 -14.67
N THR A 289 -12.00 -37.26 -15.31
CA THR A 289 -11.90 -37.40 -16.78
C THR A 289 -11.35 -38.78 -17.12
N THR A 290 -12.01 -39.48 -18.04
CA THR A 290 -11.49 -40.72 -18.63
C THR A 290 -10.64 -40.32 -19.83
N GLN A 291 -9.33 -40.58 -19.78
CA GLN A 291 -8.39 -40.18 -20.85
C GLN A 291 -7.72 -41.39 -21.51
N ASN A 292 -7.43 -41.25 -22.80
CA ASN A 292 -6.76 -42.24 -23.65
C ASN A 292 -5.40 -41.67 -24.08
N GLY A 293 -4.37 -41.85 -23.24
CA GLY A 293 -3.03 -41.31 -23.46
C GLY A 293 -1.98 -42.02 -22.61
N SER A 294 -0.70 -41.82 -22.94
CA SER A 294 0.44 -42.47 -22.27
C SER A 294 1.48 -41.42 -21.89
N PHE A 295 1.85 -41.36 -20.61
CA PHE A 295 3.00 -40.56 -20.17
C PHE A 295 4.30 -41.24 -20.67
N ASN A 296 5.09 -40.56 -21.50
CA ASN A 296 6.36 -41.08 -22.00
C ASN A 296 7.50 -40.11 -21.73
N ASN A 297 8.69 -40.63 -21.38
CA ASN A 297 9.80 -39.88 -20.78
C ASN A 297 10.53 -38.89 -21.71
N VAL A 298 9.96 -38.54 -22.86
CA VAL A 298 10.62 -37.73 -23.90
C VAL A 298 9.73 -36.59 -24.44
N ASN A 299 8.39 -36.70 -24.37
CA ASN A 299 7.45 -35.66 -24.80
C ASN A 299 6.39 -35.41 -23.70
N THR A 300 6.06 -34.14 -23.48
CA THR A 300 5.41 -33.59 -22.29
C THR A 300 3.89 -33.43 -22.43
N ASP A 301 3.22 -34.25 -23.23
CA ASP A 301 1.88 -33.92 -23.72
C ASP A 301 0.77 -34.64 -22.94
N LEU A 302 0.44 -34.12 -21.75
CA LEU A 302 -0.84 -34.44 -21.12
C LEU A 302 -1.95 -33.61 -21.79
N PHE A 303 -2.85 -34.29 -22.50
CA PHE A 303 -4.09 -33.68 -22.98
C PHE A 303 -5.17 -33.75 -21.90
N VAL A 304 -5.83 -32.63 -21.59
CA VAL A 304 -7.03 -32.61 -20.73
C VAL A 304 -8.22 -32.05 -21.52
N ASN A 305 -9.15 -32.94 -21.89
CA ASN A 305 -10.35 -32.54 -22.62
C ASN A 305 -11.33 -31.88 -21.63
N GLY A 306 -11.74 -30.62 -21.91
CA GLY A 306 -12.53 -29.83 -20.96
C GLY A 306 -11.71 -29.00 -19.95
N CYS A 307 -10.48 -28.59 -20.30
CA CYS A 307 -9.56 -27.73 -19.54
C CYS A 307 -10.13 -26.40 -18.97
N ALA A 308 -11.37 -26.03 -19.30
CA ALA A 308 -12.01 -24.74 -19.06
C ALA A 308 -12.31 -24.38 -17.59
N THR A 309 -11.76 -25.09 -16.59
CA THR A 309 -12.12 -24.95 -15.16
C THR A 309 -10.93 -24.84 -14.19
N LEU A 310 -9.69 -24.90 -14.67
CA LEU A 310 -8.49 -24.89 -13.81
C LEU A 310 -7.95 -23.45 -13.58
N PRO A 311 -7.91 -22.94 -12.33
CA PRO A 311 -7.29 -21.66 -12.02
C PRO A 311 -5.78 -21.68 -12.28
N ASN A 312 -5.23 -20.59 -12.81
CA ASN A 312 -3.79 -20.37 -13.05
C ASN A 312 -3.06 -21.43 -13.92
N GLY A 313 -3.78 -22.38 -14.52
CA GLY A 313 -3.19 -23.42 -15.37
C GLY A 313 -2.29 -24.42 -14.65
N GLN A 314 -2.32 -24.50 -13.31
CA GLN A 314 -1.56 -25.45 -12.51
C GLN A 314 -2.48 -26.30 -11.62
N PHE A 315 -2.19 -27.59 -11.49
CA PHE A 315 -2.90 -28.50 -10.58
C PHE A 315 -2.05 -29.71 -10.20
N TYR A 316 -2.39 -30.37 -9.09
CA TYR A 316 -1.75 -31.62 -8.67
C TYR A 316 -2.53 -32.83 -9.19
N VAL A 317 -1.80 -33.86 -9.62
CA VAL A 317 -2.33 -35.17 -10.02
C VAL A 317 -1.76 -36.26 -9.13
N ILE A 318 -2.58 -37.26 -8.83
CA ILE A 318 -2.19 -38.50 -8.16
C ILE A 318 -2.34 -39.65 -9.15
N GLU A 319 -1.23 -40.32 -9.48
CA GLU A 319 -1.18 -41.56 -10.28
C GLU A 319 -0.21 -42.53 -9.63
N ASP A 320 -0.59 -43.79 -9.43
CA ASP A 320 0.19 -44.86 -8.78
C ASP A 320 0.87 -44.52 -7.43
N SER A 321 0.47 -43.42 -6.79
CA SER A 321 1.05 -42.79 -5.58
C SER A 321 2.26 -41.87 -5.78
N GLU A 322 2.66 -41.58 -7.01
CA GLU A 322 3.44 -40.38 -7.33
C GLU A 322 2.54 -39.13 -7.30
N VAL A 323 3.14 -37.97 -7.05
CA VAL A 323 2.48 -36.66 -7.11
C VAL A 323 3.15 -35.83 -8.18
N MET A 324 2.34 -35.41 -9.14
CA MET A 324 2.79 -34.60 -10.26
C MET A 324 2.19 -33.21 -10.14
N LEU A 325 3.02 -32.17 -10.14
CA LEU A 325 2.55 -30.83 -10.48
C LEU A 325 2.42 -30.77 -11.99
N VAL A 326 1.24 -30.42 -12.47
CA VAL A 326 0.92 -30.29 -13.88
C VAL A 326 0.72 -28.81 -14.18
N GLN A 327 1.42 -28.28 -15.18
CA GLN A 327 1.36 -26.87 -15.59
C GLN A 327 1.05 -26.75 -17.09
N ALA A 328 0.14 -25.85 -17.46
CA ALA A 328 -0.17 -25.55 -18.85
C ALA A 328 1.07 -24.99 -19.59
N ALA A 329 1.47 -25.64 -20.68
CA ALA A 329 2.59 -25.22 -21.53
C ALA A 329 2.24 -23.93 -22.32
N ASN A 330 0.97 -23.73 -22.65
CA ASN A 330 0.44 -22.47 -23.16
C ASN A 330 -0.97 -22.21 -22.58
N PRO A 331 -1.11 -21.35 -21.55
CA PRO A 331 -2.39 -21.11 -20.88
C PRO A 331 -3.45 -20.41 -21.75
N ASN A 332 -3.04 -19.84 -22.89
CA ASN A 332 -3.87 -19.04 -23.80
C ASN A 332 -4.38 -19.84 -25.02
N ALA A 333 -3.98 -21.10 -25.19
CA ALA A 333 -4.43 -21.95 -26.29
C ALA A 333 -5.77 -22.63 -25.96
N LEU A 334 -6.82 -22.31 -26.72
CA LEU A 334 -8.10 -23.03 -26.73
C LEU A 334 -8.32 -23.65 -28.13
N PRO A 335 -8.96 -24.83 -28.25
CA PRO A 335 -9.66 -25.58 -27.19
C PRO A 335 -8.79 -26.61 -26.45
N SER A 336 -7.54 -26.83 -26.89
CA SER A 336 -6.59 -27.78 -26.28
C SER A 336 -5.43 -27.03 -25.64
N CYS A 337 -5.25 -27.21 -24.32
CA CYS A 337 -4.03 -26.81 -23.63
C CYS A 337 -3.14 -28.05 -23.50
N ASP A 338 -1.90 -27.94 -23.99
CA ASP A 338 -0.86 -28.92 -23.68
C ASP A 338 -0.34 -28.67 -22.26
N PHE A 339 0.02 -29.73 -21.52
CA PHE A 339 0.38 -29.64 -20.11
C PHE A 339 1.71 -30.31 -19.78
N THR A 340 2.71 -29.50 -19.45
CA THR A 340 4.01 -29.97 -18.94
C THR A 340 3.85 -30.54 -17.53
N VAL A 341 4.33 -31.77 -17.35
CA VAL A 341 4.45 -32.41 -16.03
C VAL A 341 5.77 -31.98 -15.37
N LEU A 342 5.68 -31.24 -14.27
CA LEU A 342 6.80 -30.89 -13.41
C LEU A 342 6.96 -31.97 -12.32
N ARG A 343 7.97 -32.84 -12.49
CA ARG A 343 8.30 -33.92 -11.54
C ARG A 343 9.31 -33.45 -10.50
N GLY A 344 9.18 -33.95 -9.27
CA GLY A 344 10.19 -33.84 -8.21
C GLY A 344 10.03 -32.69 -7.20
N GLN A 345 8.95 -31.91 -7.24
CA GLN A 345 8.72 -30.85 -6.23
C GLN A 345 8.23 -31.38 -4.87
N PHE A 346 7.65 -32.59 -4.83
CA PHE A 346 7.09 -33.22 -3.63
C PHE A 346 7.29 -34.74 -3.65
N GLY A 347 8.51 -35.19 -3.34
CA GLY A 347 8.91 -36.60 -3.35
C GLY A 347 9.50 -37.09 -4.68
N THR A 348 10.49 -37.98 -4.62
CA THR A 348 11.29 -38.41 -5.78
C THR A 348 11.34 -39.93 -5.93
N THR A 349 10.71 -40.46 -6.97
CA THR A 349 11.18 -41.63 -7.75
C THR A 349 10.44 -41.60 -9.09
N ALA A 350 11.13 -41.42 -10.21
CA ALA A 350 10.48 -41.38 -11.51
C ALA A 350 10.01 -42.79 -11.93
N VAL A 351 8.70 -43.01 -11.95
CA VAL A 351 8.10 -44.27 -12.44
C VAL A 351 7.75 -44.15 -13.94
N THR A 352 7.61 -45.29 -14.62
CA THR A 352 7.22 -45.36 -16.04
C THR A 352 5.80 -45.95 -16.13
N HIS A 353 4.84 -45.18 -16.63
CA HIS A 353 3.41 -45.50 -16.51
C HIS A 353 2.78 -46.05 -17.80
N SER A 354 1.71 -46.84 -17.63
CA SER A 354 0.97 -47.50 -18.71
C SER A 354 -0.27 -46.72 -19.14
N THR A 355 -0.62 -46.85 -20.42
CA THR A 355 -1.72 -46.14 -21.09
C THR A 355 -3.10 -46.45 -20.49
N GLY A 356 -3.90 -45.41 -20.18
CA GLY A 356 -5.34 -45.55 -19.84
C GLY A 356 -5.76 -45.33 -18.38
N ALA A 357 -4.96 -44.63 -17.57
CA ALA A 357 -5.28 -44.33 -16.17
C ALA A 357 -6.45 -43.32 -16.01
N THR A 358 -7.17 -43.42 -14.89
CA THR A 358 -8.17 -42.40 -14.49
C THR A 358 -7.49 -41.35 -13.61
N VAL A 359 -7.39 -40.13 -14.12
CA VAL A 359 -6.80 -39.00 -13.39
C VAL A 359 -7.86 -38.36 -12.49
N THR A 360 -7.61 -38.37 -11.18
CA THR A 360 -8.39 -37.64 -10.18
C THR A 360 -7.69 -36.33 -9.83
N ILE A 361 -8.40 -35.21 -9.93
CA ILE A 361 -7.94 -33.94 -9.37
C ILE A 361 -8.38 -33.88 -7.91
N PRO A 362 -7.44 -33.91 -6.93
CA PRO A 362 -7.76 -33.90 -5.51
C PRO A 362 -8.07 -32.48 -5.02
N PHE A 363 -8.83 -32.36 -3.94
CA PHE A 363 -8.73 -31.14 -3.12
C PHE A 363 -7.36 -31.13 -2.42
N THR A 364 -6.69 -29.98 -2.40
CA THR A 364 -5.35 -29.83 -1.82
C THR A 364 -5.30 -28.74 -0.77
N ARG A 365 -4.43 -28.90 0.24
CA ARG A 365 -4.15 -27.90 1.27
C ARG A 365 -2.65 -27.88 1.58
N ILE A 366 -2.05 -26.70 1.66
CA ILE A 366 -0.66 -26.52 2.09
C ILE A 366 -0.64 -26.20 3.57
N PHE A 367 0.07 -27.02 4.33
CA PHE A 367 0.45 -26.78 5.72
C PHE A 367 1.87 -26.19 5.76
N TYR A 368 2.10 -25.19 6.60
CA TYR A 368 3.42 -24.57 6.78
C TYR A 368 4.07 -25.00 8.08
N GLU A 369 5.32 -25.46 8.01
CA GLU A 369 6.11 -25.83 9.18
C GLU A 369 7.48 -25.17 9.22
N TRP A 370 7.95 -24.92 10.45
CA TRP A 370 9.31 -24.48 10.74
C TRP A 370 9.97 -25.42 11.73
N ILE A 371 11.17 -25.89 11.41
CA ILE A 371 11.96 -26.79 12.25
C ILE A 371 13.04 -25.97 12.96
N THR A 372 12.88 -25.76 14.27
CA THR A 372 13.61 -24.73 15.01
C THR A 372 14.07 -25.23 16.38
N GLY A 373 15.13 -24.63 16.93
CA GLY A 373 15.69 -25.06 18.22
C GLY A 373 14.84 -24.68 19.43
N ASN A 374 13.96 -23.67 19.27
CA ASN A 374 12.97 -23.28 20.26
C ASN A 374 11.71 -22.75 19.55
N ASN A 375 10.57 -22.84 20.24
CA ASN A 375 9.29 -22.29 19.79
C ASN A 375 9.02 -20.91 20.44
N SER A 376 10.07 -20.13 20.69
CA SER A 376 9.97 -18.86 21.42
C SER A 376 9.66 -17.69 20.47
N ILE A 377 8.81 -16.74 20.89
CA ILE A 377 8.48 -15.55 20.10
C ILE A 377 9.34 -14.37 20.60
N TYR A 378 10.42 -14.14 19.87
CA TYR A 378 11.37 -13.07 20.15
C TYR A 378 10.71 -11.70 19.97
N ASN A 379 10.98 -10.78 20.89
CA ASN A 379 10.29 -9.50 20.96
C ASN A 379 11.19 -8.39 21.53
N PHE A 380 10.82 -7.13 21.27
CA PHE A 380 11.48 -5.95 21.85
C PHE A 380 11.04 -5.74 23.30
N GLY A 381 11.97 -5.27 24.14
CA GLY A 381 11.66 -4.70 25.44
C GLY A 381 11.81 -3.18 25.49
N SER A 382 11.04 -2.54 26.38
CA SER A 382 11.22 -1.13 26.74
C SER A 382 12.53 -0.84 27.50
N ASP A 383 13.31 -1.88 27.80
CA ASP A 383 14.64 -1.86 28.39
C ASP A 383 15.77 -1.88 27.34
N GLY A 384 15.44 -1.85 26.04
CA GLY A 384 16.43 -1.86 24.95
C GLY A 384 17.06 -3.23 24.70
N LEU A 385 16.39 -4.31 25.11
CA LEU A 385 16.83 -5.68 24.93
C LEU A 385 15.89 -6.46 24.00
N ILE A 386 16.41 -7.54 23.41
CA ILE A 386 15.60 -8.59 22.78
C ILE A 386 15.29 -9.66 23.83
N HIS A 387 14.00 -9.91 24.06
CA HIS A 387 13.53 -10.99 24.91
C HIS A 387 13.12 -12.18 24.06
N GLN A 388 13.46 -13.40 24.48
CA GLN A 388 13.07 -14.61 23.73
C GLN A 388 11.60 -14.96 23.91
N ASN A 389 11.02 -14.62 25.06
CA ASN A 389 9.62 -14.85 25.43
C ASN A 389 9.04 -13.56 26.02
N TYR A 390 7.74 -13.53 26.28
CA TYR A 390 7.14 -12.42 27.02
C TYR A 390 7.76 -12.22 28.42
N VAL A 391 8.11 -10.97 28.73
CA VAL A 391 8.45 -10.46 30.06
C VAL A 391 7.68 -9.16 30.34
N SER A 392 7.70 -8.63 31.56
CA SER A 392 6.96 -7.41 31.93
C SER A 392 7.31 -6.18 31.07
N ASN A 393 8.53 -6.13 30.53
CA ASN A 393 9.04 -5.03 29.71
C ASN A 393 8.78 -5.24 28.21
N SER A 394 8.25 -6.39 27.78
CA SER A 394 7.98 -6.68 26.37
C SER A 394 6.97 -5.72 25.77
N ILE A 395 7.27 -5.19 24.58
CA ILE A 395 6.41 -4.28 23.82
C ILE A 395 6.03 -4.90 22.47
N TRP A 396 4.75 -4.81 22.11
CA TRP A 396 4.37 -4.84 20.69
C TRP A 396 4.99 -3.60 20.05
N PHE A 397 5.99 -3.77 19.19
CA PHE A 397 6.69 -2.63 18.60
C PHE A 397 5.80 -1.97 17.54
N ALA A 398 5.19 -0.84 17.88
CA ALA A 398 4.40 -0.05 16.95
C ALA A 398 5.04 1.33 16.80
N SER A 399 5.62 1.60 15.64
CA SER A 399 6.40 2.82 15.36
C SER A 399 5.87 3.62 14.17
N LEU A 400 6.43 4.81 14.03
CA LEU A 400 6.13 5.80 13.00
C LEU A 400 7.45 6.19 12.32
N PHE A 401 7.50 6.05 11.00
CA PHE A 401 8.65 6.46 10.20
C PHE A 401 8.78 7.98 10.16
N ASN A 402 9.95 8.50 10.54
CA ASN A 402 10.19 9.92 10.71
C ASN A 402 11.71 10.27 10.65
N GLY A 403 12.33 10.18 9.48
CA GLY A 403 13.80 10.28 9.29
C GLY A 403 14.55 11.55 9.78
N ASN A 404 13.90 12.47 10.51
CA ASN A 404 14.45 13.72 11.03
C ASN A 404 14.52 13.75 12.58
N SER A 405 15.11 14.81 13.15
CA SER A 405 15.51 14.89 14.57
C SER A 405 14.38 15.17 15.59
N GLY A 406 13.12 14.95 15.24
CA GLY A 406 11.91 15.32 15.99
C GLY A 406 10.68 15.02 15.15
N PHE A 407 9.46 15.17 15.68
CA PHE A 407 8.23 14.95 14.90
C PHE A 407 8.06 16.09 13.89
N GLN A 408 8.66 15.98 12.70
CA GLN A 408 8.51 16.99 11.63
C GLN A 408 7.15 16.89 10.89
N GLN A 409 6.08 16.78 11.67
CA GLN A 409 4.80 17.34 11.27
C GLN A 409 4.99 18.85 11.26
N GLY A 410 5.19 19.40 10.07
CA GLY A 410 5.45 20.82 9.85
C GLY A 410 4.27 21.73 10.14
N ASP A 411 3.60 21.61 11.28
CA ASP A 411 2.74 22.67 11.82
C ASP A 411 3.49 23.45 12.92
N PRO A 412 4.03 24.65 12.63
CA PRO A 412 4.69 25.48 13.64
C PRO A 412 3.75 26.00 14.75
N ARG A 413 2.44 25.72 14.69
CA ARG A 413 1.45 26.05 15.73
C ARG A 413 1.34 24.98 16.83
N LEU A 414 1.78 23.74 16.59
CA LEU A 414 1.75 22.65 17.57
C LEU A 414 3.19 22.19 17.89
N PRO A 415 3.68 22.36 19.14
CA PRO A 415 4.98 21.83 19.51
C PRO A 415 5.00 20.29 19.49
N ASP A 416 6.19 19.70 19.28
CA ASP A 416 6.45 18.24 19.37
C ASP A 416 5.80 17.57 20.61
N SER A 417 5.62 18.35 21.68
CA SER A 417 4.98 17.96 22.94
C SER A 417 3.53 17.48 22.82
N VAL A 418 2.82 17.79 21.73
CA VAL A 418 1.43 17.38 21.53
C VAL A 418 1.30 16.07 20.74
N TYR A 419 2.26 15.74 19.87
CA TYR A 419 2.14 14.60 18.94
C TYR A 419 2.32 13.24 19.62
N GLY A 420 3.44 13.03 20.32
CA GLY A 420 3.75 11.72 20.90
C GLY A 420 2.76 11.25 21.97
N PRO A 421 2.12 12.11 22.81
CA PRO A 421 1.03 11.66 23.69
C PRO A 421 -0.18 11.10 22.93
N LEU A 422 -0.50 11.64 21.74
CA LEU A 422 -1.62 11.17 20.91
C LEU A 422 -1.28 9.89 20.15
N TYR A 423 -0.06 9.75 19.62
CA TYR A 423 0.40 8.47 19.08
C TYR A 423 0.42 7.39 20.16
N LYS A 424 0.91 7.70 21.37
CA LYS A 424 0.86 6.80 22.53
C LYS A 424 -0.57 6.43 22.92
N ALA A 425 -1.52 7.36 22.82
CA ALA A 425 -2.95 7.10 23.02
C ALA A 425 -3.55 6.22 21.89
N GLY A 426 -3.04 6.35 20.66
CA GLY A 426 -3.30 5.44 19.54
C GLY A 426 -2.55 4.11 19.60
N GLY A 427 -1.94 3.75 20.74
CA GLY A 427 -1.32 2.45 20.95
C GLY A 427 0.11 2.29 20.44
N TYR A 428 0.69 3.32 19.81
CA TYR A 428 2.10 3.31 19.42
C TYR A 428 3.00 3.18 20.67
N THR A 429 4.14 2.50 20.51
CA THR A 429 5.12 2.23 21.57
C THR A 429 6.50 2.77 21.24
N ALA A 430 6.74 3.09 19.98
CA ALA A 430 8.01 3.54 19.45
C ALA A 430 7.81 4.71 18.47
N TYR A 431 8.90 5.38 18.12
CA TYR A 431 8.97 6.37 17.06
C TYR A 431 10.36 6.32 16.45
N GLU A 432 10.50 6.64 15.16
CA GLU A 432 11.76 6.48 14.44
C GLU A 432 12.37 7.84 14.11
N PRO A 433 13.18 8.46 14.98
CA PRO A 433 13.92 9.68 14.62
C PRO A 433 15.10 9.34 13.69
N GLY A 434 15.70 10.36 13.07
CA GLY A 434 17.03 10.20 12.46
C GLY A 434 18.07 9.72 13.47
N ILE A 435 19.10 9.00 13.01
CA ILE A 435 20.13 8.37 13.87
C ILE A 435 21.21 9.32 14.39
N GLY A 436 21.40 10.49 13.77
CA GLY A 436 22.38 11.47 14.23
C GLY A 436 22.56 12.69 13.32
N PRO A 437 23.38 13.67 13.74
CA PRO A 437 23.64 14.90 13.00
C PRO A 437 24.67 14.71 11.87
N GLN A 438 24.47 15.38 10.73
CA GLN A 438 25.36 15.33 9.56
C GLN A 438 26.67 16.15 9.69
N VAL A 439 27.21 16.39 10.90
CA VAL A 439 28.19 17.48 11.14
C VAL A 439 29.45 17.06 11.91
N GLY A 440 30.61 17.46 11.38
CA GLY A 440 31.84 17.74 12.17
C GLY A 440 33.00 16.75 12.04
N THR A 441 34.20 17.25 11.73
CA THR A 441 35.45 16.47 11.62
C THR A 441 36.21 16.27 12.95
N GLY A 442 35.70 16.79 14.07
CA GLY A 442 36.38 16.76 15.38
C GLY A 442 35.54 16.18 16.51
N GLU A 443 36.18 15.36 17.35
CA GLU A 443 35.54 14.53 18.39
C GLU A 443 34.61 15.30 19.34
N GLY A 444 35.06 16.45 19.86
CA GLY A 444 34.29 17.26 20.82
C GLY A 444 33.11 17.99 20.19
N ALA A 445 33.25 18.42 18.93
CA ALA A 445 32.15 19.02 18.16
C ALA A 445 31.07 17.98 17.86
N TYR A 446 31.48 16.79 17.38
CA TYR A 446 30.58 15.67 17.15
C TYR A 446 29.83 15.25 18.42
N ALA A 447 30.52 15.13 19.56
CA ALA A 447 29.89 14.81 20.84
C ALA A 447 28.81 15.85 21.25
N THR A 448 29.09 17.14 21.07
CA THR A 448 28.17 18.23 21.40
C THR A 448 26.95 18.22 20.46
N SER A 449 27.17 18.06 19.15
CA SER A 449 26.09 17.96 18.16
C SER A 449 25.23 16.73 18.37
N LEU A 450 25.82 15.56 18.69
CA LEU A 450 25.10 14.32 18.96
C LEU A 450 24.24 14.43 20.24
N ALA A 451 24.78 15.01 21.31
CA ALA A 451 24.03 15.23 22.55
C ALA A 451 22.83 16.17 22.33
N SER A 452 23.02 17.26 21.57
CA SER A 452 21.95 18.20 21.20
C SER A 452 20.88 17.53 20.31
N PHE A 453 21.32 16.75 19.33
CA PHE A 453 20.44 15.98 18.44
C PHE A 453 19.57 15.01 19.24
N ILE A 454 20.17 14.19 20.11
CA ILE A 454 19.44 13.20 20.92
C ILE A 454 18.49 13.90 21.89
N ALA A 455 18.92 14.97 22.57
CA ALA A 455 18.04 15.74 23.45
C ALA A 455 16.83 16.36 22.73
N THR A 456 16.97 16.70 21.44
CA THR A 456 15.86 17.14 20.59
C THR A 456 14.95 15.96 20.24
N ALA A 457 15.54 14.86 19.76
CA ALA A 457 14.80 13.66 19.36
C ALA A 457 14.03 13.02 20.52
N THR A 458 14.57 13.04 21.75
CA THR A 458 13.92 12.55 22.98
C THR A 458 13.28 13.66 23.81
N GLY A 459 12.95 14.79 23.17
CA GLY A 459 12.40 15.98 23.82
C GLY A 459 10.99 15.81 24.38
N VAL A 460 10.45 16.89 24.96
CA VAL A 460 9.08 16.90 25.48
C VAL A 460 8.10 16.60 24.34
N GLY A 461 7.51 15.41 24.36
CA GLY A 461 6.61 14.90 23.32
C GLY A 461 6.71 13.39 23.15
N THR A 462 7.90 12.83 23.15
CA THR A 462 8.10 11.37 22.96
C THR A 462 7.95 10.57 24.26
N THR A 463 7.44 11.18 25.34
CA THR A 463 7.43 10.64 26.70
C THR A 463 6.73 9.26 26.83
N GLY A 464 7.55 8.20 26.86
CA GLY A 464 7.09 6.81 26.94
C GLY A 464 6.71 6.19 25.59
N LEU A 465 7.24 6.73 24.50
CA LEU A 465 7.55 6.00 23.27
C LEU A 465 9.06 5.74 23.27
N CYS A 466 9.51 4.55 22.88
CA CYS A 466 10.95 4.27 22.77
C CYS A 466 11.51 4.78 21.42
N PRO A 467 12.68 5.43 21.40
CA PRO A 467 13.36 5.78 20.15
C PRO A 467 13.79 4.53 19.37
N HIS A 468 13.52 4.48 18.07
CA HIS A 468 14.15 3.57 17.10
C HIS A 468 14.88 4.40 16.04
N PRO A 469 16.07 4.95 16.32
CA PRO A 469 16.83 5.77 15.37
C PRO A 469 17.14 5.06 14.05
N ILE A 470 16.95 5.77 12.93
CA ILE A 470 17.15 5.28 11.54
C ILE A 470 18.10 6.17 10.74
N GLY A 471 18.85 5.64 9.76
CA GLY A 471 19.60 6.52 8.87
C GLY A 471 20.26 5.89 7.63
N THR A 472 19.93 6.44 6.47
CA THR A 472 20.64 6.22 5.19
C THR A 472 22.09 6.75 5.11
N PRO A 473 22.50 7.91 5.68
CA PRO A 473 23.67 8.63 5.17
C PRO A 473 25.03 8.14 5.72
N TYR A 474 25.03 7.20 6.67
CA TYR A 474 26.25 6.78 7.39
C TYR A 474 26.97 5.56 6.80
N LEU A 475 26.34 4.82 5.86
CA LEU A 475 26.98 3.72 5.11
C LEU A 475 27.22 4.07 3.63
N GLY A 476 26.73 5.23 3.17
CA GLY A 476 26.92 5.74 1.81
C GLY A 476 28.34 6.27 1.56
N GLY A 477 29.10 5.56 0.73
CA GLY A 477 30.53 5.80 0.46
C GLY A 477 30.84 6.97 -0.46
N ASP A 478 30.60 8.21 0.00
CA ASP A 478 31.33 9.42 -0.44
C ASP A 478 31.22 10.62 0.55
N ASN A 479 30.37 10.52 1.58
CA ASN A 479 30.15 11.62 2.53
C ASN A 479 31.33 11.83 3.49
N ALA A 480 31.59 13.10 3.84
CA ALA A 480 32.59 13.48 4.85
C ALA A 480 32.33 12.85 6.24
N ALA A 481 31.08 12.47 6.54
CA ALA A 481 30.70 11.74 7.75
C ALA A 481 31.17 10.27 7.75
N TRP A 482 31.27 9.64 6.57
CA TRP A 482 31.83 8.30 6.43
C TRP A 482 33.35 8.32 6.59
N ALA A 483 34.01 9.31 5.98
CA ALA A 483 35.46 9.52 6.13
C ALA A 483 35.87 9.76 7.59
N SER A 484 35.09 10.49 8.39
CA SER A 484 35.37 10.69 9.81
C SER A 484 35.07 9.48 10.70
N ILE A 485 34.22 8.55 10.25
CA ILE A 485 33.89 7.29 10.94
C ILE A 485 34.98 6.22 10.77
N VAL A 486 35.51 6.09 9.55
CA VAL A 486 36.51 5.06 9.20
C VAL A 486 37.94 5.52 9.49
N ALA A 487 38.22 6.83 9.47
CA ALA A 487 39.55 7.39 9.69
C ALA A 487 39.65 8.48 10.79
N PRO A 488 39.23 8.23 12.04
CA PRO A 488 39.60 9.11 13.15
C PRO A 488 41.06 8.86 13.56
N GLN A 489 42.00 9.60 12.97
CA GLN A 489 43.36 9.67 13.54
C GLN A 489 43.30 10.42 14.89
N GLY A 490 43.15 9.65 15.98
CA GLY A 490 43.33 10.12 17.36
C GLY A 490 42.07 10.45 18.17
N TRP A 491 40.88 9.94 17.83
CA TRP A 491 39.71 10.07 18.73
C TRP A 491 39.81 9.09 19.91
N ALA A 492 39.44 9.54 21.11
CA ALA A 492 39.49 8.72 22.33
C ALA A 492 38.34 7.69 22.44
N SER A 493 37.23 7.92 21.74
CA SER A 493 36.19 6.90 21.52
C SER A 493 35.77 6.87 20.05
N PRO A 494 35.62 5.70 19.41
CA PRO A 494 35.14 5.62 18.04
C PRO A 494 33.70 6.15 17.90
N ALA A 495 33.40 6.69 16.71
CA ALA A 495 32.14 7.40 16.46
C ALA A 495 30.90 6.52 16.66
N TRP A 496 30.88 5.29 16.13
CA TRP A 496 29.75 4.37 16.30
C TRP A 496 29.60 3.90 17.75
N THR A 497 30.70 3.61 18.43
CA THR A 497 30.71 3.26 19.86
C THR A 497 30.04 4.37 20.68
N ARG A 498 30.35 5.64 20.40
CA ARG A 498 29.73 6.81 21.05
C ARG A 498 28.25 6.97 20.68
N LEU A 499 27.89 6.82 19.41
CA LEU A 499 26.51 6.94 18.92
C LEU A 499 25.59 5.90 19.58
N VAL A 500 25.97 4.62 19.55
CA VAL A 500 25.19 3.52 20.13
C VAL A 500 25.05 3.68 21.64
N THR A 501 26.13 4.09 22.33
CA THR A 501 26.11 4.34 23.78
C THR A 501 25.18 5.51 24.13
N ALA A 502 25.19 6.59 23.34
CA ALA A 502 24.33 7.75 23.57
C ALA A 502 22.84 7.41 23.39
N TRP A 503 22.49 6.66 22.34
CA TRP A 503 21.11 6.19 22.12
C TRP A 503 20.62 5.21 23.19
N ARG A 504 21.48 4.31 23.70
CA ARG A 504 21.14 3.47 24.86
C ARG A 504 20.77 4.31 26.06
N ASN A 505 21.61 5.28 26.40
CA ASN A 505 21.39 6.15 27.56
C ASN A 505 20.14 7.03 27.41
N ALA A 506 19.66 7.23 26.18
CA ALA A 506 18.42 7.90 25.84
C ALA A 506 17.19 6.97 25.78
N GLY A 507 17.35 5.68 26.08
CA GLY A 507 16.25 4.69 26.15
C GLY A 507 15.81 4.11 24.81
N ALA A 508 16.67 4.13 23.78
CA ALA A 508 16.36 3.53 22.48
C ALA A 508 16.09 2.01 22.58
N CYS A 509 15.11 1.53 21.81
CA CYS A 509 14.71 0.12 21.79
C CYS A 509 15.34 -0.70 20.65
N GLY A 510 15.87 -0.03 19.62
CA GLY A 510 16.61 -0.63 18.52
C GLY A 510 17.24 0.46 17.64
N ILE A 511 17.95 0.06 16.58
CA ILE A 511 18.56 0.95 15.59
C ILE A 511 18.33 0.36 14.18
N SER A 512 18.02 1.20 13.19
CA SER A 512 18.16 0.84 11.76
C SER A 512 19.43 1.51 11.23
N GLY A 513 20.51 0.73 11.12
CA GLY A 513 21.85 1.22 10.76
C GLY A 513 21.99 1.66 9.30
N ALA A 514 21.09 1.12 8.46
CA ALA A 514 20.80 1.57 7.12
C ALA A 514 19.29 1.84 6.99
N ASP A 515 18.88 2.37 5.86
CA ASP A 515 17.49 2.45 5.40
C ASP A 515 17.53 2.12 3.89
N GLU A 516 16.67 1.19 3.47
CA GLU A 516 16.57 0.58 2.13
C GLU A 516 17.91 0.25 1.43
N VAL A 517 18.68 -0.70 1.97
CA VAL A 517 19.95 -1.12 1.35
C VAL A 517 19.70 -1.58 -0.10
N ASN A 518 20.09 -0.76 -1.08
CA ASN A 518 19.89 -1.00 -2.51
C ASN A 518 20.90 -2.04 -2.99
N SER A 519 20.55 -3.29 -2.70
CA SER A 519 21.44 -4.44 -2.82
C SER A 519 20.62 -5.68 -3.15
N SER A 520 19.77 -5.60 -4.19
CA SER A 520 18.83 -6.66 -4.59
C SER A 520 19.45 -8.06 -4.77
N PHE A 521 20.79 -8.13 -4.87
CA PHE A 521 21.59 -9.35 -4.95
C PHE A 521 22.89 -9.33 -4.09
N TYR A 522 23.13 -8.34 -3.21
CA TYR A 522 24.48 -8.08 -2.63
C TYR A 522 24.52 -7.98 -1.10
N TYR A 523 25.59 -8.48 -0.49
CA TYR A 523 25.93 -8.24 0.92
C TYR A 523 27.44 -8.36 1.17
N PRO A 524 28.02 -7.58 2.10
CA PRO A 524 29.44 -7.67 2.44
C PRO A 524 29.76 -9.02 3.08
N LEU A 525 30.64 -9.79 2.44
CA LEU A 525 31.10 -11.07 2.97
C LEU A 525 31.93 -10.84 4.26
N PRO A 526 31.63 -11.53 5.38
CA PRO A 526 32.36 -11.34 6.65
C PRO A 526 33.80 -11.91 6.65
N ALA A 527 34.23 -12.57 5.57
CA ALA A 527 35.59 -13.05 5.37
C ALA A 527 36.05 -12.87 3.90
N SER A 528 36.40 -11.64 3.49
CA SER A 528 36.90 -11.38 2.12
C SER A 528 38.38 -11.67 1.92
N VAL A 529 39.13 -11.89 3.01
CA VAL A 529 40.57 -12.15 3.01
C VAL A 529 40.84 -13.61 2.67
N ILE A 530 41.86 -13.85 1.82
CA ILE A 530 42.26 -15.19 1.40
C ILE A 530 42.73 -16.03 2.61
N ASN A 531 42.11 -17.20 2.82
CA ASN A 531 42.31 -18.07 3.98
C ASN A 531 42.08 -19.53 3.58
N ALA A 532 43.00 -20.43 3.97
CA ALA A 532 42.93 -21.87 3.64
C ALA A 532 41.65 -22.58 4.10
N GLY A 533 40.90 -22.01 5.07
CA GLY A 533 39.56 -22.46 5.47
C GLY A 533 38.47 -21.40 5.33
N GLY A 534 38.70 -20.34 4.55
CA GLY A 534 37.74 -19.27 4.28
C GLY A 534 36.99 -19.44 2.95
N PRO A 535 36.07 -18.51 2.61
CA PRO A 535 35.28 -18.56 1.38
C PRO A 535 36.09 -18.19 0.13
N PHE A 536 37.35 -17.77 0.30
CA PHE A 536 38.37 -17.67 -0.75
C PHE A 536 39.66 -18.30 -0.20
N SER A 537 40.20 -19.33 -0.86
CA SER A 537 41.35 -20.09 -0.34
C SER A 537 42.64 -19.88 -1.14
N GLU A 538 42.53 -19.76 -2.45
CA GLU A 538 43.66 -19.77 -3.39
C GLU A 538 43.32 -18.99 -4.67
N ILE A 539 44.33 -18.37 -5.30
CA ILE A 539 44.27 -17.83 -6.65
C ILE A 539 45.38 -18.49 -7.48
N ASP A 540 45.01 -19.35 -8.43
CA ASP A 540 45.91 -20.05 -9.34
C ASP A 540 45.83 -19.47 -10.75
N CYS A 541 46.88 -18.77 -11.16
CA CYS A 541 46.98 -18.21 -12.49
C CYS A 541 47.88 -19.03 -13.40
N VAL A 542 47.41 -19.28 -14.62
CA VAL A 542 48.14 -19.94 -15.70
C VAL A 542 47.97 -19.11 -16.96
N THR A 543 49.07 -18.62 -17.53
CA THR A 543 49.07 -17.80 -18.77
C THR A 543 48.02 -16.68 -18.73
N ASP A 544 48.12 -15.78 -17.74
CA ASP A 544 47.23 -14.62 -17.54
C ASP A 544 45.74 -14.94 -17.25
N THR A 545 45.35 -16.22 -17.20
CA THR A 545 44.02 -16.66 -16.74
C THR A 545 44.14 -17.15 -15.30
N CYS A 546 43.44 -16.49 -14.39
CA CYS A 546 43.46 -16.73 -12.97
C CYS A 546 42.18 -17.46 -12.52
N THR A 547 42.34 -18.54 -11.77
CA THR A 547 41.26 -19.31 -11.13
C THR A 547 41.26 -18.98 -9.65
N VAL A 548 40.13 -18.58 -9.10
CA VAL A 548 39.94 -18.35 -7.66
C VAL A 548 39.17 -19.54 -7.10
N HIS A 549 39.73 -20.17 -6.08
CA HIS A 549 39.06 -21.21 -5.29
C HIS A 549 38.20 -20.54 -4.21
N TRP A 550 36.90 -20.85 -4.22
CA TRP A 550 35.87 -20.18 -3.41
C TRP A 550 34.80 -21.18 -2.93
N THR A 551 33.87 -20.72 -2.09
CA THR A 551 32.73 -21.53 -1.59
C THR A 551 31.38 -20.99 -2.04
N GLY A 552 31.21 -20.74 -3.35
CA GLY A 552 29.91 -20.48 -4.01
C GLY A 552 28.98 -19.44 -3.37
N PHE A 553 29.00 -18.19 -3.83
CA PHE A 553 28.00 -17.17 -3.43
C PHE A 553 27.30 -16.50 -4.62
N ASP A 554 26.13 -15.91 -4.35
CA ASP A 554 25.31 -15.23 -5.36
C ASP A 554 26.08 -14.10 -6.07
N GLN A 555 25.93 -14.07 -7.39
CA GLN A 555 26.70 -13.20 -8.26
C GLN A 555 25.98 -11.90 -8.57
N ASN A 556 26.75 -10.83 -8.78
CA ASN A 556 26.17 -9.61 -9.35
C ASN A 556 25.90 -9.75 -10.84
N GLY A 557 24.86 -9.05 -11.33
CA GLY A 557 24.42 -9.13 -12.73
C GLY A 557 25.44 -8.57 -13.75
N ALA A 558 26.48 -7.87 -13.28
CA ALA A 558 27.62 -7.45 -14.10
C ALA A 558 28.82 -8.41 -13.97
N HIS A 559 28.71 -9.47 -13.17
CA HIS A 559 29.76 -10.39 -12.75
C HIS A 559 31.07 -9.68 -12.43
N SER A 560 31.03 -8.60 -11.64
CA SER A 560 32.18 -7.73 -11.36
C SER A 560 32.78 -7.93 -9.97
N PHE A 561 34.11 -7.88 -9.82
CA PHE A 561 34.78 -7.93 -8.51
C PHE A 561 36.10 -7.16 -8.51
N GLY A 562 36.75 -7.08 -7.36
CA GLY A 562 38.08 -6.50 -7.25
C GLY A 562 38.94 -7.19 -6.21
N ILE A 563 40.23 -6.93 -6.32
CA ILE A 563 41.27 -7.47 -5.44
C ILE A 563 41.95 -6.28 -4.79
N PHE A 564 42.24 -6.36 -3.49
CA PHE A 564 42.93 -5.28 -2.79
C PHE A 564 43.89 -5.85 -1.73
N GLY A 565 44.86 -5.04 -1.28
CA GLY A 565 45.85 -5.46 -0.29
C GLY A 565 46.86 -6.47 -0.80
N ALA A 566 46.88 -6.78 -2.11
CA ALA A 566 47.83 -7.70 -2.71
C ALA A 566 49.26 -7.14 -2.61
N THR A 567 50.11 -7.83 -1.87
CA THR A 567 51.52 -7.49 -1.63
C THR A 567 52.47 -8.32 -2.50
N THR A 568 52.08 -9.53 -2.90
CA THR A 568 52.84 -10.40 -3.82
C THR A 568 52.95 -9.81 -5.22
N ASN A 569 51.90 -9.15 -5.70
CA ASN A 569 51.92 -8.37 -6.93
C ASN A 569 50.95 -7.19 -6.81
N SER A 570 51.50 -5.97 -6.70
CA SER A 570 50.70 -4.76 -6.56
C SER A 570 49.78 -4.49 -7.76
N GLY A 571 50.09 -5.04 -8.93
CA GLY A 571 49.28 -4.94 -10.14
C GLY A 571 47.97 -5.73 -10.11
N LEU A 572 47.77 -6.65 -9.16
CA LEU A 572 46.46 -7.26 -8.93
C LEU A 572 45.46 -6.26 -8.33
N ASN A 573 45.93 -5.25 -7.58
CA ASN A 573 45.05 -4.34 -6.86
C ASN A 573 44.14 -3.54 -7.82
N THR A 574 42.86 -3.52 -7.51
CA THR A 574 41.85 -2.67 -8.13
C THR A 574 41.99 -1.25 -7.60
N THR A 575 41.92 -0.26 -8.48
CA THR A 575 41.85 1.16 -8.09
C THR A 575 40.39 1.55 -7.86
N LEU A 576 40.08 2.22 -6.75
CA LEU A 576 38.73 2.75 -6.50
C LEU A 576 38.34 3.74 -7.62
N GLY A 577 37.15 3.57 -8.20
CA GLY A 577 36.70 4.32 -9.39
C GLY A 577 37.35 3.89 -10.72
N GLY A 578 38.22 2.87 -10.71
CA GLY A 578 38.80 2.25 -11.90
C GLY A 578 38.05 1.01 -12.38
N SER A 579 38.60 0.33 -13.39
CA SER A 579 38.03 -0.92 -13.92
C SER A 579 38.11 -2.07 -12.91
N THR A 580 36.98 -2.74 -12.71
CA THR A 580 36.85 -4.00 -11.97
C THR A 580 37.28 -5.20 -12.82
N TYR A 581 37.48 -6.35 -12.19
CA TYR A 581 37.62 -7.65 -12.86
C TYR A 581 36.24 -8.24 -13.15
N THR A 582 36.14 -9.08 -14.17
CA THR A 582 34.91 -9.83 -14.51
C THR A 582 35.10 -11.31 -14.19
N LEU A 583 34.15 -11.92 -13.48
CA LEU A 583 34.10 -13.36 -13.26
C LEU A 583 33.65 -14.07 -14.54
N THR A 584 34.29 -15.20 -14.83
CA THR A 584 34.05 -16.06 -16.00
C THR A 584 34.21 -17.52 -15.59
N LYS A 585 33.52 -18.47 -16.23
CA LYS A 585 33.53 -19.91 -15.86
C LYS A 585 33.29 -20.13 -14.37
N ILE A 586 32.08 -19.85 -13.91
CA ILE A 586 31.68 -19.92 -12.51
C ILE A 586 31.09 -21.30 -12.23
N ASP A 587 31.56 -21.97 -11.16
CA ASP A 587 30.98 -23.18 -10.58
C ASP A 587 30.95 -23.08 -9.04
N ASP A 588 30.40 -24.07 -8.35
CA ASP A 588 30.23 -24.05 -6.88
C ASP A 588 31.54 -23.91 -6.08
N ASN A 589 32.69 -24.24 -6.69
CA ASN A 589 34.01 -24.32 -6.04
C ASN A 589 35.11 -23.48 -6.71
N THR A 590 34.90 -22.97 -7.93
CA THR A 590 35.82 -22.03 -8.60
C THR A 590 35.13 -20.93 -9.41
N PHE A 591 35.87 -19.85 -9.69
CA PHE A 591 35.61 -18.96 -10.82
C PHE A 591 36.92 -18.49 -11.45
N THR A 592 36.89 -18.00 -12.70
CA THR A 592 38.08 -17.49 -13.41
C THR A 592 37.98 -16.01 -13.80
N PHE A 593 39.12 -15.34 -13.95
CA PHE A 593 39.25 -13.99 -14.50
C PHE A 593 40.56 -13.85 -15.28
N THR A 594 40.71 -12.80 -16.09
CA THR A 594 41.92 -12.56 -16.89
C THR A 594 42.67 -11.32 -16.44
N LYS A 595 43.99 -11.41 -16.27
CA LYS A 595 44.90 -10.29 -15.97
C LYS A 595 46.17 -10.41 -16.80
N ALA A 596 46.25 -9.62 -17.88
CA ALA A 596 47.40 -9.59 -18.77
C ALA A 596 48.70 -9.24 -18.04
N GLY A 597 49.78 -9.98 -18.33
CA GLY A 597 51.11 -9.77 -17.74
C GLY A 597 51.29 -10.31 -16.32
N PHE A 598 50.40 -11.18 -15.83
CA PHE A 598 50.53 -11.85 -14.53
C PHE A 598 51.29 -13.18 -14.62
N GLY A 599 51.26 -13.84 -15.77
CA GLY A 599 51.98 -15.08 -16.04
C GLY A 599 51.35 -16.31 -15.39
N THR A 600 52.21 -17.20 -14.88
CA THR A 600 51.81 -18.38 -14.10
C THR A 600 52.28 -18.19 -12.66
N HIS A 601 51.34 -18.12 -11.71
CA HIS A 601 51.62 -17.84 -10.31
C HIS A 601 50.44 -18.26 -9.43
N THR A 602 50.75 -18.75 -8.23
CA THR A 602 49.78 -19.14 -7.21
C THR A 602 49.82 -18.13 -6.05
N VAL A 603 48.68 -17.77 -5.49
CA VAL A 603 48.57 -16.90 -4.31
C VAL A 603 47.67 -17.57 -3.26
N THR A 604 48.19 -17.72 -2.05
CA THR A 604 47.48 -18.30 -0.89
C THR A 604 47.58 -17.37 0.32
N ALA A 605 46.84 -17.71 1.38
CA ALA A 605 46.96 -17.07 2.69
C ALA A 605 48.39 -17.05 3.28
N SER A 606 49.27 -17.96 2.84
CA SER A 606 50.67 -18.00 3.29
C SER A 606 51.58 -17.02 2.53
N SER A 607 51.26 -16.74 1.26
CA SER A 607 52.05 -15.83 0.42
C SER A 607 51.56 -14.38 0.47
N ASP A 608 50.25 -14.16 0.63
CA ASP A 608 49.65 -12.82 0.66
C ASP A 608 48.51 -12.72 1.71
N PRO A 609 48.83 -12.82 3.02
CA PRO A 609 47.83 -12.85 4.10
C PRO A 609 46.95 -11.58 4.22
N GLY A 610 47.29 -10.51 3.50
CA GLY A 610 46.53 -9.26 3.45
C GLY A 610 45.64 -9.10 2.20
N LEU A 611 45.72 -10.03 1.25
CA LEU A 611 44.94 -9.98 0.02
C LEU A 611 43.46 -10.26 0.30
N ARG A 612 42.60 -9.36 -0.18
CA ARG A 612 41.15 -9.49 -0.09
C ARG A 612 40.48 -9.45 -1.47
N ILE A 613 39.43 -10.25 -1.64
CA ILE A 613 38.60 -10.34 -2.84
C ILE A 613 37.20 -9.80 -2.50
N GLU A 614 36.79 -8.74 -3.18
CA GLU A 614 35.56 -7.99 -2.89
C GLU A 614 34.58 -8.11 -4.09
N PRO A 615 33.54 -8.97 -4.02
CA PRO A 615 32.69 -9.35 -5.17
C PRO A 615 31.53 -8.41 -5.52
N PHE A 616 31.41 -7.26 -4.86
CA PHE A 616 30.24 -6.37 -4.98
C PHE A 616 30.63 -4.90 -5.16
N LEU A 617 31.52 -4.62 -6.12
CA LEU A 617 32.14 -3.29 -6.31
C LEU A 617 31.29 -2.24 -7.06
N THR A 618 30.18 -2.63 -7.69
CA THR A 618 29.39 -1.73 -8.55
C THR A 618 27.98 -1.50 -8.00
N ASN A 619 27.56 -0.23 -7.99
CA ASN A 619 26.21 0.26 -7.65
C ASN A 619 25.76 0.03 -6.19
N TRP A 620 26.30 0.80 -5.24
CA TRP A 620 25.75 0.91 -3.88
C TRP A 620 25.15 2.29 -3.62
N GLN A 621 23.88 2.30 -3.18
CA GLN A 621 23.07 3.42 -2.69
C GLN A 621 23.59 4.85 -2.98
N THR A 622 23.05 5.47 -4.04
CA THR A 622 23.05 6.93 -4.31
C THR A 622 24.34 7.59 -4.81
N GLY A 623 25.34 6.83 -5.28
CA GLY A 623 26.48 7.41 -6.00
C GLY A 623 27.42 6.37 -6.63
N ASN A 624 28.56 6.81 -7.14
CA ASN A 624 29.65 5.95 -7.64
C ASN A 624 30.45 5.27 -6.48
N GLY A 625 29.84 5.11 -5.31
CA GLY A 625 30.49 4.69 -4.07
C GLY A 625 30.44 3.19 -3.82
N TYR A 626 31.39 2.69 -3.02
CA TYR A 626 31.50 1.29 -2.62
C TYR A 626 31.83 1.15 -1.12
N LEU A 627 31.16 0.22 -0.44
CA LEU A 627 31.39 -0.12 0.97
C LEU A 627 32.49 -1.19 1.10
N SER A 628 33.74 -0.77 1.32
CA SER A 628 34.88 -1.70 1.50
C SER A 628 34.74 -2.60 2.73
N TYR A 629 35.25 -3.83 2.62
CA TYR A 629 35.23 -4.83 3.70
C TYR A 629 35.88 -4.32 4.99
N VAL A 630 37.03 -3.64 4.88
CA VAL A 630 37.76 -3.10 6.04
C VAL A 630 36.89 -2.09 6.80
N ALA A 631 36.14 -1.26 6.08
CA ALA A 631 35.26 -0.28 6.68
C ALA A 631 34.00 -0.92 7.28
N PHE A 632 33.44 -1.94 6.63
CA PHE A 632 32.35 -2.76 7.17
C PHE A 632 32.76 -3.47 8.47
N GLN A 633 33.92 -4.13 8.52
CA GLN A 633 34.45 -4.75 9.75
C GLN A 633 34.71 -3.71 10.85
N THR A 634 35.23 -2.53 10.49
CA THR A 634 35.46 -1.43 11.42
C THR A 634 34.14 -0.95 12.02
N TRP A 635 33.08 -0.86 11.23
CA TRP A 635 31.74 -0.53 11.71
C TRP A 635 31.16 -1.60 12.64
N VAL A 636 31.12 -2.87 12.22
CA VAL A 636 30.62 -4.00 13.05
C VAL A 636 31.36 -4.10 14.39
N SER A 637 32.69 -3.95 14.39
CA SER A 637 33.50 -3.99 15.62
C SER A 637 33.29 -2.79 16.54
N GLN A 638 33.18 -1.55 16.01
CA GLN A 638 32.87 -0.37 16.81
C GLN A 638 31.48 -0.45 17.48
N MET A 639 30.49 -1.05 16.80
CA MET A 639 29.16 -1.28 17.38
C MET A 639 29.20 -2.33 18.50
N ALA A 640 29.92 -3.43 18.31
CA ALA A 640 30.09 -4.47 19.33
C ALA A 640 30.83 -3.96 20.59
N ALA A 641 31.69 -2.94 20.43
CA ALA A 641 32.46 -2.33 21.52
C ALA A 641 31.68 -1.31 22.38
N ALA A 642 30.39 -1.06 22.12
CA ALA A 642 29.58 -0.10 22.88
C ALA A 642 29.42 -0.51 24.37
N SER A 643 29.52 0.47 25.27
CA SER A 643 29.48 0.19 26.71
C SER A 643 28.05 -0.12 27.20
N GLY A 644 27.91 -1.19 27.98
CA GLY A 644 26.61 -1.72 28.42
C GLY A 644 25.94 -2.71 27.47
N GLY A 645 26.69 -3.29 26.52
CA GLY A 645 26.21 -4.28 25.54
C GLY A 645 26.00 -3.70 24.13
N ARG A 646 25.40 -4.45 23.21
CA ARG A 646 24.96 -3.97 21.88
C ARG A 646 23.47 -3.62 21.93
N LEU A 647 23.08 -2.45 21.41
CA LEU A 647 21.65 -2.19 21.17
C LEU A 647 21.23 -3.05 19.96
N PRO A 648 20.02 -3.61 19.94
CA PRO A 648 19.53 -4.33 18.77
C PRO A 648 19.65 -3.45 17.53
N ILE A 649 20.30 -3.93 16.47
CA ILE A 649 20.39 -3.21 15.19
C ILE A 649 19.95 -4.09 14.02
N THR A 650 19.27 -3.48 13.04
CA THR A 650 18.95 -4.05 11.73
C THR A 650 19.56 -3.20 10.62
N ASN A 651 19.69 -3.77 9.43
CA ASN A 651 20.17 -3.12 8.22
C ASN A 651 19.28 -3.59 7.07
N PRO A 652 18.11 -2.97 6.88
CA PRO A 652 17.04 -3.57 6.10
C PRO A 652 17.25 -3.32 4.60
N THR A 653 17.16 -4.38 3.82
CA THR A 653 17.34 -4.34 2.36
C THR A 653 16.14 -3.68 1.67
N ALA A 654 16.37 -3.02 0.54
CA ALA A 654 15.29 -2.46 -0.28
C ALA A 654 14.20 -3.49 -0.60
N ALA A 655 12.97 -3.01 -0.81
CA ALA A 655 11.82 -3.85 -1.11
C ALA A 655 12.08 -4.78 -2.33
N ALA A 656 11.53 -6.00 -2.29
CA ALA A 656 11.73 -7.06 -3.29
C ALA A 656 13.18 -7.58 -3.45
N SER A 657 14.09 -7.34 -2.49
CA SER A 657 15.41 -7.99 -2.47
C SER A 657 15.32 -9.52 -2.41
N ASN A 658 16.34 -10.21 -2.93
CA ASN A 658 16.37 -11.68 -2.97
C ASN A 658 16.65 -12.32 -1.59
N ALA A 659 16.50 -13.65 -1.51
CA ALA A 659 16.65 -14.40 -0.27
C ALA A 659 18.03 -14.24 0.40
N THR A 660 19.07 -14.22 -0.43
CA THR A 660 20.47 -14.14 -0.03
C THR A 660 20.82 -12.75 0.51
N ALA A 661 20.27 -11.69 -0.06
CA ALA A 661 20.41 -10.33 0.43
C ALA A 661 19.74 -10.16 1.82
N ASP A 662 18.53 -10.71 2.04
CA ASP A 662 17.92 -10.72 3.38
C ASP A 662 18.82 -11.45 4.38
N TYR A 663 19.32 -12.62 3.98
CA TYR A 663 20.17 -13.44 4.84
C TYR A 663 21.43 -12.68 5.24
N GLY A 664 22.15 -12.10 4.28
CA GLY A 664 23.41 -11.39 4.54
C GLY A 664 23.24 -10.13 5.37
N TRP A 665 22.17 -9.37 5.17
CA TRP A 665 21.96 -8.08 5.84
C TRP A 665 21.16 -8.15 7.13
N MET A 666 20.20 -9.06 7.24
CA MET A 666 19.27 -9.17 8.38
C MET A 666 19.35 -10.53 9.10
N GLY A 667 19.61 -11.62 8.36
CA GLY A 667 19.73 -12.98 8.90
C GLY A 667 21.09 -13.35 9.49
N ASP A 668 22.17 -12.60 9.20
CA ASP A 668 23.51 -12.86 9.72
C ASP A 668 23.70 -12.23 11.12
N PRO A 669 24.14 -12.99 12.16
CA PRO A 669 24.24 -12.49 13.53
C PRO A 669 25.38 -11.50 13.75
N THR A 670 26.35 -11.43 12.83
CA THR A 670 27.44 -10.46 12.90
C THR A 670 26.97 -9.08 12.48
N VAL A 671 26.03 -9.03 11.52
CA VAL A 671 25.52 -7.83 10.88
C VAL A 671 24.34 -7.25 11.65
N SER A 672 23.29 -8.04 11.85
CA SER A 672 22.03 -7.59 12.45
C SER A 672 21.53 -8.53 13.54
N ASP A 673 20.86 -7.96 14.54
CA ASP A 673 20.24 -8.69 15.66
C ASP A 673 18.78 -9.06 15.37
N PHE A 674 18.13 -8.31 14.46
CA PHE A 674 16.76 -8.52 14.01
C PHE A 674 16.59 -8.20 12.52
N GLY A 675 15.46 -8.63 11.96
CA GLY A 675 15.09 -8.33 10.57
C GLY A 675 13.98 -7.31 10.46
N GLU A 676 13.90 -6.64 9.33
CA GLU A 676 12.85 -5.68 9.06
C GLU A 676 12.55 -5.63 7.58
N TYR A 677 11.27 -5.85 7.25
CA TYR A 677 10.87 -6.11 5.88
C TYR A 677 10.00 -4.98 5.33
N TYR A 678 10.59 -4.20 4.42
CA TYR A 678 9.82 -3.38 3.49
C TYR A 678 8.97 -4.30 2.61
N GLY A 679 7.65 -4.16 2.73
CA GLY A 679 6.72 -4.80 1.81
C GLY A 679 6.87 -4.18 0.43
N ALA A 680 7.33 -4.96 -0.55
CA ALA A 680 7.13 -4.58 -1.94
C ALA A 680 5.64 -4.67 -2.25
N GLY A 681 5.12 -3.66 -2.94
CA GLY A 681 3.76 -3.68 -3.46
C GLY A 681 3.49 -4.95 -4.26
N CYS A 682 2.28 -5.48 -4.13
CA CYS A 682 1.91 -6.74 -4.76
C CYS A 682 1.67 -6.55 -6.27
N PRO A 683 2.47 -7.16 -7.17
CA PRO A 683 2.17 -7.10 -8.59
C PRO A 683 0.81 -7.77 -8.83
N ASN A 684 -0.09 -7.02 -9.47
CA ASN A 684 -1.40 -7.46 -9.98
C ASN A 684 -2.53 -7.74 -8.96
N THR A 685 -2.36 -7.58 -7.64
CA THR A 685 -3.41 -7.95 -6.66
C THR A 685 -4.52 -6.90 -6.44
N ASN A 686 -4.81 -6.14 -7.50
CA ASN A 686 -5.85 -5.14 -7.54
C ASN A 686 -7.17 -5.80 -7.96
N TYR A 687 -7.97 -6.21 -6.96
CA TYR A 687 -9.27 -6.89 -7.12
C TYR A 687 -10.24 -6.16 -8.05
N LEU A 688 -10.08 -4.84 -8.12
CA LEU A 688 -10.78 -3.92 -9.01
C LEU A 688 -9.74 -2.94 -9.55
N PRO A 689 -10.06 -2.10 -10.56
CA PRO A 689 -9.17 -0.99 -10.92
C PRO A 689 -8.84 -0.06 -9.74
N LEU A 690 -9.64 -0.18 -8.68
CA LEU A 690 -9.91 0.80 -7.66
C LEU A 690 -9.57 0.29 -6.23
N ARG A 691 -9.35 -1.01 -5.99
CA ARG A 691 -9.20 -1.55 -4.63
C ARG A 691 -8.10 -2.61 -4.53
N ASN A 692 -7.26 -2.48 -3.51
CA ASN A 692 -6.34 -3.54 -3.08
C ASN A 692 -7.14 -4.67 -2.42
N SER A 693 -6.87 -5.92 -2.81
CA SER A 693 -7.51 -7.05 -2.15
C SER A 693 -6.95 -7.33 -0.76
N LEU A 694 -7.81 -7.67 0.20
CA LEU A 694 -7.37 -8.31 1.43
C LEU A 694 -6.77 -9.71 1.19
N ASN A 695 -7.23 -10.43 0.17
CA ASN A 695 -6.75 -11.78 -0.17
C ASN A 695 -5.26 -11.76 -0.51
N SER A 696 -4.77 -10.64 -1.06
CA SER A 696 -3.34 -10.44 -1.30
C SER A 696 -2.47 -10.65 -0.05
N LEU A 697 -2.96 -10.29 1.14
CA LEU A 697 -2.27 -10.51 2.41
C LEU A 697 -2.09 -12.00 2.78
N MET A 698 -2.73 -12.91 2.03
CA MET A 698 -2.52 -14.36 2.07
C MET A 698 -1.75 -14.87 0.85
N THR A 699 -2.16 -14.48 -0.37
CA THR A 699 -1.74 -15.12 -1.63
C THR A 699 -0.57 -14.43 -2.34
N CYS A 700 -0.25 -13.19 -1.98
CA CYS A 700 0.75 -12.41 -2.70
C CYS A 700 2.19 -12.85 -2.40
N PRO A 701 3.05 -13.00 -3.43
CA PRO A 701 4.47 -13.30 -3.28
C PRO A 701 5.29 -12.24 -2.54
N THR A 702 4.76 -11.04 -2.26
CA THR A 702 5.46 -9.94 -1.54
C THR A 702 4.82 -9.54 -0.20
N SER A 703 3.75 -10.21 0.24
CA SER A 703 3.17 -10.03 1.59
C SER A 703 2.93 -11.35 2.32
N GLY A 704 1.77 -12.01 2.18
CA GLY A 704 1.41 -13.20 2.97
C GLY A 704 2.37 -14.38 2.84
N VAL A 705 2.54 -14.86 1.60
CA VAL A 705 3.52 -15.93 1.29
C VAL A 705 4.94 -15.43 1.57
N TYR A 706 5.22 -14.17 1.26
CA TYR A 706 6.52 -13.53 1.51
C TYR A 706 6.94 -13.57 2.96
N PHE A 707 6.07 -13.24 3.93
CA PHE A 707 6.43 -13.31 5.35
C PHE A 707 6.82 -14.74 5.77
N ARG A 708 6.12 -15.76 5.24
CA ARG A 708 6.43 -17.17 5.48
C ARG A 708 7.77 -17.57 4.85
N THR A 709 8.05 -17.12 3.63
CA THR A 709 9.31 -17.35 2.89
C THR A 709 10.51 -16.57 3.44
N LYS A 710 10.32 -15.32 3.86
CA LYS A 710 11.38 -14.47 4.45
C LYS A 710 11.79 -14.93 5.84
N TRP A 711 10.86 -15.49 6.62
CA TRP A 711 11.20 -16.16 7.88
C TRP A 711 12.18 -17.34 7.67
N GLN A 712 12.17 -17.98 6.50
CA GLN A 712 13.16 -19.01 6.13
C GLN A 712 14.57 -18.40 6.05
N ASN A 713 14.68 -17.22 5.42
CA ASN A 713 15.94 -16.52 5.16
C ASN A 713 16.57 -15.92 6.43
N MET A 714 15.78 -15.57 7.45
CA MET A 714 16.29 -14.99 8.70
C MET A 714 17.14 -15.95 9.55
N LYS A 715 17.12 -17.27 9.24
CA LYS A 715 17.39 -18.38 10.14
C LYS A 715 16.51 -18.31 11.39
N SER A 716 15.67 -19.34 11.58
CA SER A 716 14.71 -19.42 12.70
C SER A 716 15.35 -19.06 14.06
N ASN A 717 14.59 -18.37 14.92
CA ASN A 717 14.97 -17.81 16.23
C ASN A 717 15.37 -16.31 16.22
N ARG A 718 14.77 -15.48 15.35
CA ARG A 718 14.91 -14.02 15.38
C ARG A 718 13.58 -13.30 15.37
N LEU A 719 13.56 -12.11 15.95
CA LEU A 719 12.44 -11.19 15.82
C LEU A 719 12.52 -10.48 14.45
N TRP A 720 11.38 -10.02 13.98
CA TRP A 720 11.31 -9.14 12.82
C TRP A 720 10.19 -8.11 12.95
N LEU A 721 10.31 -7.03 12.17
CA LEU A 721 9.32 -5.97 12.02
C LEU A 721 8.72 -6.00 10.60
N ALA A 722 7.39 -5.88 10.53
CA ALA A 722 6.67 -5.71 9.27
C ALA A 722 6.60 -4.23 8.90
N LEU A 723 6.86 -3.85 7.65
CA LEU A 723 6.43 -2.53 7.18
C LEU A 723 4.92 -2.55 6.88
N SER A 724 4.17 -1.62 7.48
CA SER A 724 2.81 -1.28 7.04
C SER A 724 2.83 0.10 6.38
N THR A 725 2.18 0.24 5.23
CA THR A 725 2.03 1.54 4.56
C THR A 725 0.57 1.74 4.14
N GLY A 726 0.17 3.00 4.04
CA GLY A 726 -0.94 3.43 3.20
C GLY A 726 -0.38 4.40 2.16
N ILE A 727 -0.87 4.35 0.92
CA ILE A 727 -0.42 5.24 -0.15
C ILE A 727 -1.66 5.76 -0.87
N ASN A 728 -1.61 7.03 -1.25
CA ASN A 728 -2.69 7.67 -1.96
C ASN A 728 -2.58 7.43 -3.48
N ALA A 729 -3.68 7.03 -4.09
CA ALA A 729 -3.80 6.79 -5.52
C ALA A 729 -4.55 7.93 -6.22
N THR A 730 -4.04 8.40 -7.36
CA THR A 730 -4.66 9.49 -8.12
C THR A 730 -5.89 9.04 -8.89
N TYR A 731 -7.00 9.78 -8.74
CA TYR A 731 -8.28 9.54 -9.40
C TYR A 731 -8.40 10.33 -10.71
N TRP A 732 -8.19 9.70 -11.87
CA TRP A 732 -8.61 10.24 -13.17
C TRP A 732 -8.65 9.17 -14.28
N PRO A 733 -9.62 9.11 -15.22
CA PRO A 733 -11.02 9.61 -15.22
C PRO A 733 -12.09 8.61 -14.70
N PHE A 734 -13.34 9.11 -14.62
CA PHE A 734 -14.45 8.62 -13.76
C PHE A 734 -15.51 7.71 -14.44
N THR A 735 -15.11 6.71 -15.22
CA THR A 735 -16.06 5.79 -15.90
C THR A 735 -16.40 4.51 -15.12
N THR A 736 -15.86 4.33 -13.92
CA THR A 736 -15.81 3.04 -13.20
C THR A 736 -16.75 2.92 -12.00
N GLY A 737 -17.61 3.92 -11.74
CA GLY A 737 -18.57 3.92 -10.64
C GLY A 737 -19.88 3.19 -10.92
N GLN A 738 -20.74 3.07 -9.90
CA GLN A 738 -22.10 2.53 -10.06
C GLN A 738 -22.91 3.46 -10.98
N SER A 739 -23.30 2.94 -12.14
CA SER A 739 -24.25 3.62 -13.03
C SER A 739 -25.64 3.66 -12.41
N ILE A 740 -26.26 4.84 -12.42
CA ILE A 740 -27.61 5.05 -11.91
C ILE A 740 -28.38 6.03 -12.79
N ASN A 741 -29.67 5.75 -13.00
CA ASN A 741 -30.54 6.64 -13.76
C ASN A 741 -31.00 7.82 -12.89
N ILE A 742 -30.86 9.03 -13.41
CA ILE A 742 -31.32 10.25 -12.76
C ILE A 742 -32.74 10.54 -13.23
N THR A 743 -33.66 10.71 -12.28
CA THR A 743 -35.05 11.12 -12.56
C THR A 743 -35.11 12.63 -12.76
N SER A 744 -34.52 13.37 -11.82
CA SER A 744 -34.51 14.83 -11.81
C SER A 744 -33.35 15.39 -11.00
N ILE A 745 -33.00 16.65 -11.30
CA ILE A 745 -32.11 17.48 -10.48
C ILE A 745 -32.82 18.81 -10.25
N THR A 746 -32.79 19.34 -9.03
CA THR A 746 -33.33 20.65 -8.66
C THR A 746 -32.37 21.30 -7.68
N ASP A 747 -31.82 22.44 -8.07
CA ASP A 747 -30.72 23.11 -7.39
C ASP A 747 -29.59 22.11 -7.09
N ASN A 748 -29.19 21.97 -5.84
CA ASN A 748 -28.16 21.05 -5.42
C ASN A 748 -28.65 19.61 -5.21
N ILE A 749 -29.94 19.29 -5.34
CA ILE A 749 -30.48 17.95 -5.06
C ILE A 749 -30.67 17.14 -6.33
N VAL A 750 -29.92 16.04 -6.48
CA VAL A 750 -30.17 14.98 -7.47
C VAL A 750 -31.10 13.92 -6.89
N THR A 751 -32.03 13.43 -7.71
CA THR A 751 -32.95 12.34 -7.39
C THR A 751 -32.80 11.19 -8.39
N PHE A 752 -32.63 9.98 -7.88
CA PHE A 752 -32.37 8.77 -8.64
C PHE A 752 -33.62 7.90 -8.80
N ALA A 753 -33.66 7.13 -9.89
CA ALA A 753 -34.78 6.22 -10.19
C ALA A 753 -34.84 4.97 -9.29
N SER A 754 -33.78 4.70 -8.53
CA SER A 754 -33.63 3.56 -7.62
C SER A 754 -32.75 3.96 -6.44
N PRO A 755 -32.68 3.16 -5.36
CA PRO A 755 -31.73 3.42 -4.27
C PRO A 755 -30.29 3.54 -4.76
N HIS A 756 -29.54 4.51 -4.24
CA HIS A 756 -28.23 4.91 -4.76
C HIS A 756 -27.04 4.05 -4.28
N GLY A 757 -27.27 3.07 -3.40
CA GLY A 757 -26.22 2.15 -2.92
C GLY A 757 -25.15 2.75 -1.99
N ILE A 758 -24.99 4.08 -1.95
CA ILE A 758 -24.05 4.77 -1.04
C ILE A 758 -24.41 4.49 0.43
N GLY A 759 -23.61 3.66 1.11
CA GLY A 759 -23.76 3.34 2.54
C GLY A 759 -23.20 4.41 3.48
N SER A 760 -22.28 5.24 3.01
CA SER A 760 -21.60 6.28 3.79
C SER A 760 -21.03 7.35 2.88
N ILE A 761 -20.99 8.61 3.33
CA ILE A 761 -20.54 9.75 2.52
C ILE A 761 -19.32 10.37 3.19
N VAL A 762 -18.28 10.55 2.39
CA VAL A 762 -17.00 11.12 2.80
C VAL A 762 -16.86 12.47 2.11
N PRO A 763 -16.92 13.59 2.87
CA PRO A 763 -16.82 14.93 2.31
C PRO A 763 -15.57 15.10 1.43
N SER A 764 -15.71 15.76 0.28
CA SER A 764 -14.67 15.91 -0.75
C SER A 764 -14.21 14.62 -1.46
N VAL A 765 -14.64 13.43 -1.03
CA VAL A 765 -14.17 12.14 -1.58
C VAL A 765 -15.26 11.38 -2.33
N THR A 766 -16.50 11.33 -1.83
CA THR A 766 -17.65 10.73 -2.54
C THR A 766 -18.08 11.63 -3.71
N ARG A 767 -18.21 11.07 -4.91
CA ARG A 767 -18.34 11.85 -6.17
C ARG A 767 -19.41 11.28 -7.09
N ILE A 768 -19.86 12.11 -8.03
CA ILE A 768 -20.70 11.69 -9.15
C ILE A 768 -20.33 12.45 -10.42
N ALA A 769 -20.11 11.71 -11.50
CA ALA A 769 -20.08 12.27 -12.86
C ALA A 769 -21.49 12.13 -13.46
N ILE A 770 -22.04 13.23 -13.98
CA ILE A 770 -23.41 13.30 -14.49
C ILE A 770 -23.38 13.58 -16.00
N SER A 771 -24.22 12.89 -16.77
CA SER A 771 -24.28 13.03 -18.23
C SER A 771 -25.68 12.77 -18.79
N GLY A 772 -25.94 13.28 -20.01
CA GLY A 772 -27.19 13.02 -20.72
C GLY A 772 -28.45 13.63 -20.09
N THR A 773 -28.31 14.53 -19.11
CA THR A 773 -29.45 15.26 -18.52
C THR A 773 -29.94 16.34 -19.48
N SER A 774 -31.19 16.79 -19.30
CA SER A 774 -31.81 17.85 -20.11
C SER A 774 -31.16 19.23 -20.00
N SER A 775 -30.13 19.43 -19.17
CA SER A 775 -29.44 20.70 -18.95
C SER A 775 -27.93 20.51 -18.99
N SER A 776 -27.25 21.24 -19.87
CA SER A 776 -25.78 21.21 -19.96
C SER A 776 -25.08 21.62 -18.67
N TYR A 777 -25.71 22.44 -17.81
CA TYR A 777 -25.16 22.85 -16.52
C TYR A 777 -24.82 21.66 -15.61
N TYR A 778 -25.62 20.59 -15.63
CA TYR A 778 -25.41 19.39 -14.82
C TYR A 778 -24.62 18.29 -15.53
N ASN A 779 -24.31 18.43 -16.82
CA ASN A 779 -23.52 17.43 -17.55
C ASN A 779 -22.02 17.64 -17.26
N GLY A 780 -21.58 17.22 -16.07
CA GLY A 780 -20.22 17.45 -15.56
C GLY A 780 -19.92 16.76 -14.23
N ASN A 781 -18.91 17.26 -13.51
CA ASN A 781 -18.33 16.64 -12.33
C ASN A 781 -18.80 17.29 -11.01
N PHE A 782 -19.33 16.47 -10.10
CA PHE A 782 -19.86 16.89 -8.81
C PHE A 782 -19.30 16.07 -7.66
N LEU A 783 -19.26 16.69 -6.49
CA LEU A 783 -19.03 16.03 -5.20
C LEU A 783 -20.37 15.80 -4.52
N ILE A 784 -20.52 14.67 -3.82
CA ILE A 784 -21.69 14.37 -3.01
C ILE A 784 -21.44 14.88 -1.60
N ASP A 785 -22.19 15.89 -1.17
CA ASP A 785 -22.02 16.52 0.14
C ASP A 785 -22.72 15.75 1.27
N TYR A 786 -23.92 15.24 1.02
CA TYR A 786 -24.70 14.33 1.89
C TYR A 786 -25.89 13.76 1.10
N CYS A 787 -26.52 12.68 1.57
CA CYS A 787 -27.72 12.10 0.94
C CYS A 787 -28.88 12.05 1.96
N PRO A 788 -29.89 12.92 1.84
CA PRO A 788 -31.01 12.96 2.79
C PRO A 788 -31.95 11.76 2.72
N THR A 789 -31.97 11.01 1.62
CA THR A 789 -32.73 9.76 1.48
C THR A 789 -31.94 8.75 0.67
N ALA A 790 -32.34 7.47 0.70
CA ALA A 790 -31.72 6.42 -0.11
C ALA A 790 -31.80 6.65 -1.64
N THR A 791 -32.59 7.62 -2.12
CA THR A 791 -32.76 7.94 -3.55
C THR A 791 -32.43 9.40 -3.89
N SER A 792 -31.90 10.20 -2.96
CA SER A 792 -31.55 11.60 -3.23
C SER A 792 -30.30 12.06 -2.52
N CYS A 793 -29.50 12.88 -3.22
CA CYS A 793 -28.22 13.40 -2.74
C CYS A 793 -28.04 14.89 -3.04
N SER A 794 -27.33 15.58 -2.15
CA SER A 794 -26.88 16.96 -2.31
C SER A 794 -25.52 17.01 -3.01
N LEU A 795 -25.37 17.95 -3.93
CA LEU A 795 -24.20 18.12 -4.79
C LEU A 795 -23.55 19.50 -4.62
N SER A 796 -22.23 19.55 -4.73
CA SER A 796 -21.48 20.76 -5.04
C SER A 796 -20.66 20.56 -6.31
N ARG A 797 -20.47 21.63 -7.08
CA ARG A 797 -19.65 21.55 -8.30
C ARG A 797 -18.19 21.31 -7.92
N TYR A 798 -17.49 20.50 -8.71
CA TYR A 798 -16.03 20.43 -8.61
C TYR A 798 -15.36 21.77 -9.04
N LEU A 799 -15.86 22.38 -10.12
CA LEU A 799 -15.42 23.68 -10.62
C LEU A 799 -16.62 24.63 -10.80
N PRO A 800 -16.51 25.92 -10.41
CA PRO A 800 -17.59 26.90 -10.60
C PRO A 800 -17.97 27.04 -12.08
N SER A 801 -19.23 27.39 -12.37
CA SER A 801 -19.74 27.33 -13.75
C SER A 801 -19.23 28.44 -14.67
N ASP A 802 -19.15 29.69 -14.19
CA ASP A 802 -19.04 30.87 -15.08
C ASP A 802 -18.17 32.03 -14.54
N ILE A 803 -17.25 31.79 -13.60
CA ILE A 803 -16.56 32.90 -12.89
C ILE A 803 -15.03 32.78 -12.91
N SER A 804 -14.39 33.53 -13.81
CA SER A 804 -12.96 33.88 -13.74
C SER A 804 -12.83 35.36 -13.36
N GLY A 805 -12.54 35.67 -12.10
CA GLY A 805 -12.48 37.06 -11.66
C GLY A 805 -11.99 37.26 -10.24
N SER A 806 -11.60 38.50 -9.93
CA SER A 806 -11.29 38.96 -8.58
C SER A 806 -12.07 40.24 -8.27
N GLY A 807 -12.60 40.33 -7.06
CA GLY A 807 -13.38 41.46 -6.60
C GLY A 807 -13.12 41.78 -5.14
N ASN A 808 -13.23 43.06 -4.79
CA ASN A 808 -12.94 43.61 -3.48
C ASN A 808 -14.16 44.38 -2.99
N ASN A 809 -14.48 44.27 -1.70
CA ASN A 809 -15.71 44.77 -1.05
C ASN A 809 -16.98 44.07 -1.54
N GLY A 810 -17.63 43.34 -0.62
CA GLY A 810 -18.94 42.68 -0.76
C GLY A 810 -19.40 42.15 0.60
N THR A 811 -20.59 41.56 0.70
CA THR A 811 -21.10 40.96 1.95
C THR A 811 -21.37 39.48 1.75
N ILE A 812 -20.68 38.64 2.53
CA ILE A 812 -20.96 37.20 2.66
C ILE A 812 -21.96 37.00 3.81
N THR A 813 -22.99 36.18 3.58
CA THR A 813 -24.03 35.83 4.57
C THR A 813 -24.17 34.32 4.63
N PHE A 814 -23.91 33.74 5.80
CA PHE A 814 -23.98 32.31 6.06
C PHE A 814 -25.41 31.82 6.31
N SER A 815 -25.63 30.52 6.19
CA SER A 815 -26.92 29.85 6.40
C SER A 815 -27.50 30.00 7.82
N ASP A 816 -26.69 30.41 8.80
CA ASP A 816 -27.11 30.75 10.16
C ASP A 816 -27.57 32.21 10.32
N GLY A 817 -27.58 32.99 9.23
CA GLY A 817 -27.94 34.41 9.21
C GLY A 817 -26.82 35.36 9.61
N SER A 818 -25.62 34.88 9.92
CA SER A 818 -24.47 35.75 10.21
C SER A 818 -23.85 36.31 8.92
N SER A 819 -23.53 37.61 8.92
CA SER A 819 -22.98 38.32 7.76
C SER A 819 -21.66 38.99 8.08
N PHE A 820 -20.74 39.00 7.11
CA PHE A 820 -19.42 39.62 7.20
C PHE A 820 -19.10 40.38 5.91
N SER A 821 -18.34 41.47 6.03
CA SER A 821 -17.79 42.16 4.86
C SER A 821 -16.55 41.44 4.33
N LEU A 822 -16.40 41.39 3.00
CA LEU A 822 -15.25 40.81 2.31
C LEU A 822 -14.24 41.90 1.91
N SER A 823 -12.94 41.66 2.13
CA SER A 823 -11.85 42.45 1.56
C SER A 823 -11.46 41.98 0.16
N SER A 824 -11.61 40.68 -0.13
CA SER A 824 -11.49 40.12 -1.48
C SER A 824 -12.36 38.87 -1.67
N LEU A 825 -12.62 38.55 -2.94
CA LEU A 825 -13.25 37.34 -3.46
C LEU A 825 -12.57 37.03 -4.79
N ALA A 826 -12.18 35.78 -4.99
CA ALA A 826 -11.62 35.28 -6.24
C ALA A 826 -12.20 33.90 -6.55
N SER A 827 -12.27 33.62 -7.84
CA SER A 827 -12.70 32.35 -8.39
C SER A 827 -11.88 32.00 -9.63
N GLY A 828 -11.69 30.70 -9.87
CA GLY A 828 -11.04 30.22 -11.07
C GLY A 828 -11.57 28.87 -11.52
N SER A 829 -11.62 28.69 -12.83
CA SER A 829 -12.06 27.48 -13.52
C SER A 829 -10.98 26.39 -13.61
N ALA A 830 -9.72 26.70 -13.30
CA ALA A 830 -8.60 25.76 -13.43
C ALA A 830 -8.33 24.91 -12.17
N ASN A 831 -8.59 25.43 -10.96
CA ASN A 831 -8.30 24.75 -9.70
C ASN A 831 -9.04 25.35 -8.50
N LEU A 832 -9.31 24.53 -7.48
CA LEU A 832 -9.88 24.98 -6.20
C LEU A 832 -8.97 25.99 -5.47
N THR A 833 -7.66 25.96 -5.75
CA THR A 833 -6.68 26.95 -5.24
C THR A 833 -6.83 28.35 -5.82
N SER A 834 -7.78 28.58 -6.73
CA SER A 834 -8.19 29.92 -7.18
C SER A 834 -9.49 30.41 -6.52
N ASN A 835 -10.29 29.52 -5.94
CA ASN A 835 -11.55 29.85 -5.28
C ASN A 835 -11.28 30.27 -3.84
N GLN A 836 -11.15 31.57 -3.60
CA GLN A 836 -10.87 32.12 -2.28
C GLN A 836 -11.67 33.37 -1.96
N PHE A 837 -11.79 33.69 -0.68
CA PHE A 837 -12.25 34.99 -0.23
C PHE A 837 -11.49 35.43 1.02
N ALA A 838 -11.64 36.70 1.35
CA ALA A 838 -10.98 37.35 2.44
C ALA A 838 -12.00 38.18 3.22
N PHE A 839 -12.05 38.06 4.54
CA PHE A 839 -12.88 38.94 5.36
C PHE A 839 -12.20 40.31 5.51
N ALA A 840 -13.00 41.37 5.57
CA ALA A 840 -12.50 42.73 5.81
C ALA A 840 -12.05 42.95 7.27
N ALA A 841 -12.58 42.17 8.20
CA ALA A 841 -12.34 42.29 9.65
C ALA A 841 -11.59 41.08 10.25
N GLY A 842 -10.60 40.52 9.54
CA GLY A 842 -9.75 39.44 10.06
C GLY A 842 -10.49 38.12 10.29
N CYS A 843 -10.22 37.44 11.40
CA CYS A 843 -10.66 36.05 11.71
C CYS A 843 -12.18 35.84 11.95
N ALA A 844 -13.05 36.71 11.43
CA ALA A 844 -14.45 36.78 11.84
C ALA A 844 -15.30 35.52 11.53
N GLY A 845 -14.90 34.69 10.56
CA GLY A 845 -15.68 33.55 10.07
C GLY A 845 -15.17 32.14 10.40
N GLY A 846 -14.16 31.98 11.26
CA GLY A 846 -13.54 30.66 11.52
C GLY A 846 -14.53 29.56 11.96
N THR A 847 -15.55 29.93 12.72
CA THR A 847 -16.61 29.04 13.23
C THR A 847 -17.69 28.66 12.21
N LYS A 848 -17.57 29.09 10.95
CA LYS A 848 -18.61 28.91 9.90
C LYS A 848 -18.31 27.78 8.91
N GLN A 849 -17.26 26.99 9.16
CA GLN A 849 -16.82 25.91 8.29
C GLN A 849 -17.96 24.92 7.97
N GLY A 850 -18.06 24.48 6.72
CA GLY A 850 -19.06 23.52 6.26
C GLY A 850 -20.46 24.09 6.04
N MET A 851 -20.75 25.32 6.48
CA MET A 851 -22.00 26.03 6.19
C MET A 851 -22.08 26.47 4.73
N THR A 852 -23.30 26.61 4.21
CA THR A 852 -23.52 27.34 2.97
C THR A 852 -23.58 28.84 3.23
N PHE A 853 -23.28 29.63 2.20
CA PHE A 853 -23.31 31.08 2.24
C PHE A 853 -23.78 31.65 0.90
N THR A 854 -24.21 32.90 0.95
CA THR A 854 -24.44 33.75 -0.22
C THR A 854 -23.50 34.94 -0.20
N VAL A 855 -23.06 35.43 -1.36
CA VAL A 855 -22.34 36.72 -1.47
C VAL A 855 -23.17 37.70 -2.27
N SER A 856 -23.22 38.94 -1.81
CA SER A 856 -23.86 40.08 -2.46
C SER A 856 -22.90 41.25 -2.61
N ASN A 857 -23.13 42.09 -3.63
CA ASN A 857 -22.46 43.38 -3.85
C ASN A 857 -20.92 43.33 -3.97
N ALA A 858 -20.35 42.24 -4.51
CA ALA A 858 -18.92 42.19 -4.84
C ALA A 858 -18.60 43.05 -6.07
N ASN A 859 -17.54 43.87 -6.04
CA ASN A 859 -17.10 44.67 -7.19
C ASN A 859 -15.72 44.24 -7.71
N SER A 860 -15.55 44.07 -9.03
CA SER A 860 -14.23 43.74 -9.60
C SER A 860 -13.27 44.95 -9.58
N GLY A 861 -12.07 44.74 -9.05
CA GLY A 861 -11.06 45.80 -8.86
C GLY A 861 -10.20 46.12 -10.10
N SER A 862 -10.50 45.44 -11.20
CA SER A 862 -9.85 45.53 -12.52
C SER A 862 -10.93 45.19 -13.55
N GLY A 863 -10.79 45.62 -14.81
CA GLY A 863 -11.80 45.50 -15.88
C GLY A 863 -12.17 44.08 -16.35
N VAL A 864 -11.89 43.08 -15.53
CA VAL A 864 -12.45 41.73 -15.58
C VAL A 864 -13.90 41.78 -15.08
N GLY A 865 -14.77 40.90 -15.60
CA GLY A 865 -16.22 40.98 -15.46
C GLY A 865 -16.74 41.33 -14.06
N THR A 866 -17.64 42.32 -14.00
CA THR A 866 -18.36 42.69 -12.79
C THR A 866 -19.15 41.51 -12.24
N TYR A 867 -19.11 41.24 -10.94
CA TYR A 867 -20.04 40.33 -10.24
C TYR A 867 -21.47 40.93 -10.15
N GLY A 868 -21.93 41.59 -11.21
CA GLY A 868 -23.13 42.41 -11.22
C GLY A 868 -24.39 41.57 -11.10
N SER A 869 -25.13 41.76 -9.99
CA SER A 869 -26.46 41.19 -9.69
C SER A 869 -26.57 39.69 -9.40
N ALA A 870 -25.52 38.88 -9.57
CA ALA A 870 -25.56 37.46 -9.21
C ALA A 870 -25.37 37.25 -7.70
N ILE A 871 -26.32 36.57 -7.05
CA ILE A 871 -26.13 36.03 -5.69
C ILE A 871 -25.24 34.78 -5.82
N LEU A 872 -23.99 34.87 -5.37
CA LEU A 872 -23.09 33.72 -5.39
C LEU A 872 -23.41 32.77 -4.23
N SER A 873 -23.91 31.57 -4.52
CA SER A 873 -24.14 30.52 -3.53
C SER A 873 -22.93 29.58 -3.42
N GLY A 874 -22.36 29.46 -2.22
CA GLY A 874 -21.18 28.62 -1.98
C GLY A 874 -21.23 27.85 -0.68
N ARG A 875 -20.37 26.83 -0.54
CA ARG A 875 -20.09 26.11 0.71
C ARG A 875 -18.70 26.49 1.20
N PHE A 876 -18.61 26.88 2.48
CA PHE A 876 -17.35 27.32 3.07
C PHE A 876 -16.49 26.13 3.54
N LEU A 877 -15.21 26.14 3.18
CA LEU A 877 -14.32 25.00 3.37
C LEU A 877 -13.25 25.22 4.44
N TYR A 878 -12.52 26.34 4.43
CA TYR A 878 -11.35 26.53 5.33
C TYR A 878 -11.20 27.96 5.82
N ALA A 879 -10.95 28.09 7.13
CA ALA A 879 -10.37 29.26 7.77
C ALA A 879 -9.03 28.88 8.41
N PRO A 880 -8.06 29.80 8.53
CA PRO A 880 -6.89 29.57 9.37
C PRO A 880 -7.30 29.43 10.85
N LEU A 881 -6.91 28.33 11.48
CA LEU A 881 -7.12 28.09 12.92
C LEU A 881 -6.38 29.13 13.79
N ASP A 882 -6.97 29.44 14.95
CA ASP A 882 -6.90 30.71 15.69
C ASP A 882 -5.53 31.20 16.25
N SER A 883 -4.38 30.66 15.82
CA SER A 883 -3.08 30.91 16.47
C SER A 883 -1.91 31.35 15.57
N TYR A 884 -2.07 31.48 14.25
CA TYR A 884 -1.10 32.18 13.39
C TYR A 884 -1.59 33.62 13.12
N PRO A 885 -0.71 34.65 13.05
CA PRO A 885 -1.14 36.01 12.74
C PRO A 885 -1.99 36.05 11.47
N CYS A 886 -3.17 36.65 11.57
CA CYS A 886 -4.25 36.43 10.64
C CYS A 886 -3.90 36.85 9.20
N ASN A 887 -3.65 35.87 8.34
CA ASN A 887 -3.66 36.06 6.90
C ASN A 887 -5.13 36.24 6.47
N SER A 888 -5.54 37.48 6.18
CA SER A 888 -6.90 37.77 5.77
C SER A 888 -7.28 37.14 4.42
N SER A 889 -6.30 36.71 3.61
CA SER A 889 -6.40 36.62 2.14
C SER A 889 -6.74 35.24 1.55
N GLN A 890 -6.99 34.20 2.36
CA GLN A 890 -6.84 32.79 1.91
C GLN A 890 -7.99 31.80 2.28
N ASN A 891 -9.19 32.27 2.62
CA ASN A 891 -10.33 31.39 2.95
C ASN A 891 -10.87 30.71 1.67
N ARG A 892 -11.29 29.43 1.68
CA ARG A 892 -11.70 28.68 0.46
C ARG A 892 -13.18 28.29 0.39
N TRP A 893 -13.71 28.11 -0.83
CA TRP A 893 -15.10 27.75 -1.07
C TRP A 893 -15.33 26.89 -2.33
N ARG A 894 -16.52 26.25 -2.42
CA ARG A 894 -17.04 25.53 -3.60
C ARG A 894 -18.44 26.03 -3.97
N GLU A 895 -18.79 26.04 -5.25
CA GLU A 895 -20.13 26.42 -5.71
C GLU A 895 -21.18 25.35 -5.36
N VAL A 896 -22.32 25.81 -4.84
CA VAL A 896 -23.51 24.97 -4.62
C VAL A 896 -24.55 25.38 -5.67
N PRO A 897 -25.02 24.46 -6.54
CA PRO A 897 -26.01 24.78 -7.55
C PRO A 897 -27.28 25.42 -6.98
N THR A 898 -27.68 26.57 -7.54
CA THR A 898 -28.91 27.29 -7.17
C THR A 898 -29.53 27.99 -8.39
N GLY A 899 -30.85 27.90 -8.58
CA GLY A 899 -31.58 28.47 -9.71
C GLY A 899 -31.65 27.57 -10.95
N HIS A 900 -31.33 26.27 -10.82
CA HIS A 900 -31.19 25.34 -11.95
C HIS A 900 -32.00 24.06 -11.75
N SER A 901 -32.46 23.46 -12.86
CA SER A 901 -33.12 22.16 -12.84
C SER A 901 -32.82 21.33 -14.10
N ALA A 902 -33.00 20.02 -14.01
CA ALA A 902 -32.84 19.07 -15.10
C ALA A 902 -33.72 17.83 -14.92
N SER A 903 -33.98 17.11 -16.01
CA SER A 903 -34.66 15.82 -16.03
C SER A 903 -33.89 14.79 -16.85
N GLY A 904 -34.07 13.52 -16.49
CA GLY A 904 -33.40 12.39 -17.14
C GLY A 904 -31.87 12.39 -16.97
N GLY A 905 -31.21 11.57 -17.80
CA GLY A 905 -29.76 11.37 -17.78
C GLY A 905 -29.31 10.24 -16.85
N SER A 906 -27.99 10.08 -16.75
CA SER A 906 -27.33 9.07 -15.93
C SER A 906 -26.23 9.69 -15.08
N GLY A 907 -26.05 9.12 -13.89
CA GLY A 907 -24.93 9.40 -13.00
C GLY A 907 -24.05 8.17 -12.83
N VAL A 908 -22.74 8.39 -12.68
CA VAL A 908 -21.76 7.37 -12.31
C VAL A 908 -21.29 7.72 -10.90
N ILE A 909 -21.79 7.00 -9.90
CA ILE A 909 -21.50 7.25 -8.48
C ILE A 909 -20.20 6.54 -8.07
N THR A 910 -19.32 7.29 -7.42
CA THR A 910 -18.10 6.80 -6.77
C THR A 910 -18.27 6.93 -5.25
N PRO A 911 -18.67 5.87 -4.54
CA PRO A 911 -19.25 5.98 -3.20
C PRO A 911 -18.25 5.96 -2.03
N ASP A 912 -17.02 5.45 -2.23
CA ASP A 912 -16.21 4.84 -1.18
C ASP A 912 -14.95 5.62 -0.73
N ASN A 913 -14.45 5.18 0.43
CA ASN A 913 -13.20 5.60 1.09
C ASN A 913 -12.01 4.67 0.75
N ASP A 914 -12.21 3.69 -0.12
CA ASP A 914 -11.11 2.88 -0.64
C ASP A 914 -10.40 3.69 -1.75
N TYR A 915 -9.07 3.61 -1.82
CA TYR A 915 -8.24 4.50 -2.62
C TYR A 915 -8.25 4.09 -4.10
N LEU A 916 -9.13 4.70 -4.89
CA LEU A 916 -9.39 4.29 -6.26
C LEU A 916 -8.41 4.90 -7.26
N MET A 917 -7.54 4.10 -7.86
CA MET A 917 -6.77 4.50 -9.05
C MET A 917 -7.72 4.77 -10.22
N GLY A 918 -7.68 5.97 -10.80
CA GLY A 918 -8.47 6.24 -12.02
C GLY A 918 -7.83 5.66 -13.29
N ARG A 919 -8.54 5.73 -14.41
CA ARG A 919 -8.13 5.16 -15.70
C ARG A 919 -6.70 5.53 -16.16
N ASN A 920 -6.22 6.76 -15.97
CA ASN A 920 -4.86 7.20 -16.34
C ASN A 920 -3.79 6.95 -15.24
N ALA A 921 -4.13 6.31 -14.12
CA ALA A 921 -3.17 6.02 -13.06
C ALA A 921 -2.13 5.01 -13.53
N THR A 922 -0.86 5.27 -13.21
CA THR A 922 0.26 4.55 -13.81
C THR A 922 0.50 3.19 -13.15
N SER A 923 0.90 2.19 -13.94
CA SER A 923 1.38 0.88 -13.46
C SER A 923 2.65 0.93 -12.60
N GLY A 924 3.16 2.11 -12.24
CA GLY A 924 4.24 2.32 -11.27
C GLY A 924 3.75 2.55 -9.83
N MET A 925 2.48 2.90 -9.62
CA MET A 925 1.89 3.13 -8.29
C MET A 925 1.42 1.83 -7.63
N LEU A 926 2.27 0.79 -7.59
CA LEU A 926 1.91 -0.59 -7.21
C LEU A 926 1.77 -0.86 -5.70
N SER A 927 1.69 0.18 -4.88
CA SER A 927 1.49 0.09 -3.42
C SER A 927 0.67 1.30 -2.98
N MET A 928 -0.14 1.26 -1.91
CA MET A 928 -0.59 0.19 -1.01
C MET A 928 -1.89 0.69 -0.34
N GLY A 929 -2.70 -0.23 0.18
CA GLY A 929 -4.13 0.02 0.41
C GLY A 929 -4.53 0.98 1.54
N GLY A 930 -5.82 1.31 1.57
CA GLY A 930 -6.44 2.16 2.59
C GLY A 930 -6.63 1.52 3.96
N GLY A 931 -7.25 2.25 4.90
CA GLY A 931 -7.30 1.88 6.33
C GLY A 931 -7.78 0.46 6.66
N LYS A 932 -8.66 -0.15 5.85
CA LYS A 932 -9.04 -1.57 5.95
C LYS A 932 -7.82 -2.50 5.74
N PHE A 933 -7.08 -2.28 4.67
CA PHE A 933 -5.87 -3.01 4.33
C PHE A 933 -4.75 -2.75 5.34
N GLN A 934 -4.59 -1.50 5.78
CA GLN A 934 -3.63 -1.11 6.81
C GLN A 934 -3.88 -1.84 8.13
N PHE A 935 -5.11 -1.79 8.67
CA PHE A 935 -5.50 -2.55 9.86
C PHE A 935 -5.20 -4.05 9.69
N ALA A 936 -5.65 -4.65 8.59
CA ALA A 936 -5.49 -6.06 8.33
C ALA A 936 -4.02 -6.47 8.19
N SER A 937 -3.17 -5.63 7.59
CA SER A 937 -1.73 -5.89 7.44
C SER A 937 -1.01 -5.95 8.79
N ILE A 938 -1.33 -5.02 9.72
CA ILE A 938 -0.74 -4.95 11.05
C ILE A 938 -1.16 -6.18 11.88
N VAL A 939 -2.44 -6.53 11.86
CA VAL A 939 -2.96 -7.69 12.60
C VAL A 939 -2.44 -9.00 11.99
N ASN A 940 -2.41 -9.14 10.66
CA ASN A 940 -1.88 -10.33 10.00
C ASN A 940 -0.39 -10.55 10.33
N ALA A 941 0.43 -9.50 10.34
CA ALA A 941 1.83 -9.59 10.76
C ALA A 941 1.98 -10.11 12.20
N ALA A 942 1.14 -9.66 13.14
CA ALA A 942 1.13 -10.16 14.51
C ALA A 942 0.75 -11.66 14.58
N LEU A 943 -0.26 -12.09 13.81
CA LEU A 943 -0.68 -13.50 13.72
C LEU A 943 0.43 -14.39 13.16
N LEU A 944 1.17 -13.92 12.16
CA LEU A 944 2.36 -14.60 11.58
C LEU A 944 3.60 -14.58 12.50
N GLY A 945 3.55 -13.83 13.61
CA GLY A 945 4.58 -13.80 14.63
C GLY A 945 5.65 -12.71 14.46
N ALA A 946 5.30 -11.57 13.86
CA ALA A 946 6.11 -10.36 13.96
C ALA A 946 6.23 -9.90 15.43
N ALA A 947 7.32 -9.21 15.75
CA ALA A 947 7.46 -8.50 17.03
C ALA A 947 6.79 -7.11 17.01
N GLY A 948 6.37 -6.66 15.84
CA GLY A 948 5.82 -5.33 15.64
C GLY A 948 5.64 -4.95 14.17
N HIS A 949 5.23 -3.71 13.97
CA HIS A 949 5.17 -3.06 12.66
C HIS A 949 5.80 -1.67 12.68
N ARG A 950 6.37 -1.28 11.54
CA ARG A 950 6.80 0.09 11.23
C ARG A 950 5.74 0.71 10.32
N GLN A 951 5.08 1.77 10.77
CA GLN A 951 4.15 2.53 9.92
C GLN A 951 4.93 3.54 9.08
N TYR A 952 4.89 3.37 7.76
CA TYR A 952 5.56 4.25 6.82
C TYR A 952 4.88 5.62 6.74
N ASP A 953 5.72 6.65 6.65
CA ASP A 953 5.50 8.11 6.58
C ASP A 953 4.69 8.80 7.70
N THR A 954 5.16 10.00 8.06
CA THR A 954 4.48 11.02 8.89
C THR A 954 4.74 12.45 8.40
N GLY A 955 5.53 12.60 7.33
CA GLY A 955 6.04 13.88 6.86
C GLY A 955 5.03 14.63 5.99
N ILE A 956 4.97 15.94 6.18
CA ILE A 956 4.25 16.87 5.27
C ILE A 956 5.07 17.09 3.97
N GLY A 957 6.10 16.27 3.71
CA GLY A 957 6.96 16.35 2.51
C GLY A 957 6.27 15.83 1.25
N SER A 958 5.35 14.89 1.41
CA SER A 958 4.45 14.33 0.41
C SER A 958 3.16 15.17 0.30
N ALA A 959 3.34 16.45 -0.10
CA ALA A 959 2.32 17.40 -0.57
C ALA A 959 0.97 17.41 0.19
N PRO A 960 0.77 18.33 1.16
CA PRO A 960 -0.53 18.45 1.83
C PRO A 960 -1.62 18.90 0.86
N LEU A 961 -2.81 18.31 0.94
CA LEU A 961 -3.98 18.94 0.33
C LEU A 961 -4.45 20.18 1.13
N ASP A 962 -4.00 20.37 2.39
CA ASP A 962 -4.64 21.35 3.30
C ASP A 962 -3.82 21.90 4.50
N SER A 963 -2.49 22.06 4.42
CA SER A 963 -1.72 22.70 5.51
C SER A 963 -1.02 24.01 5.10
N SER A 964 -1.20 25.03 5.95
CA SER A 964 -0.75 26.42 5.71
C SER A 964 0.75 26.64 5.90
N ALA A 965 1.56 25.59 5.99
CA ALA A 965 2.88 25.64 6.65
C ALA A 965 4.08 25.27 5.77
N GLN A 966 3.89 24.87 4.50
CA GLN A 966 4.98 24.76 3.51
C GLN A 966 4.98 25.83 2.41
N TYR A 967 4.11 26.84 2.49
CA TYR A 967 4.12 27.98 1.54
C TYR A 967 5.38 28.86 1.60
N ALA A 968 6.32 28.60 2.50
CA ALA A 968 7.61 29.28 2.58
C ALA A 968 8.70 28.71 1.64
N ALA A 969 8.48 27.55 0.99
CA ALA A 969 9.53 26.81 0.28
C ALA A 969 9.22 26.47 -1.20
N GLY A 970 8.54 27.37 -1.93
CA GLY A 970 8.65 27.49 -3.40
C GLY A 970 8.18 26.33 -4.30
N LYS A 971 7.67 25.22 -3.75
CA LYS A 971 7.14 24.08 -4.53
C LYS A 971 5.62 23.97 -4.38
N ALA A 972 4.91 24.27 -5.46
CA ALA A 972 3.46 24.15 -5.52
C ALA A 972 3.05 22.75 -5.97
N TYR A 973 2.46 21.97 -5.07
CA TYR A 973 1.86 20.66 -5.37
C TYR A 973 0.36 20.70 -5.06
N PRO A 974 -0.50 20.98 -6.05
CA PRO A 974 -1.92 21.26 -5.80
C PRO A 974 -2.85 20.04 -5.90
N VAL A 975 -3.97 20.20 -5.19
CA VAL A 975 -5.23 19.44 -5.16
C VAL A 975 -5.86 19.20 -6.56
N LEU A 976 -5.19 18.45 -7.44
CA LEU A 976 -5.64 18.15 -8.82
C LEU A 976 -6.46 16.84 -8.90
N LEU A 977 -7.48 16.71 -8.05
CA LEU A 977 -8.28 15.48 -7.89
C LEU A 977 -9.17 15.09 -9.10
N PHE A 978 -9.10 15.85 -10.20
CA PHE A 978 -9.75 15.55 -11.49
C PHE A 978 -8.85 15.92 -12.71
N SER A 979 -7.54 16.16 -12.56
CA SER A 979 -6.76 16.70 -13.71
C SER A 979 -5.24 16.50 -13.76
N ASN A 980 -4.61 15.69 -12.90
CA ASN A 980 -3.17 15.38 -13.06
C ASN A 980 -2.93 14.01 -13.74
N PRO A 981 -2.38 13.97 -14.98
CA PRO A 981 -1.94 12.73 -15.63
C PRO A 981 -0.48 12.34 -15.31
N GLY A 982 0.26 13.12 -14.51
CA GLY A 982 1.62 12.79 -14.09
C GLY A 982 1.63 11.81 -12.92
N GLY A 983 2.16 10.60 -13.13
CA GLY A 983 2.21 9.55 -12.12
C GLY A 983 3.28 9.80 -11.05
N GLU A 984 2.92 10.49 -9.98
CA GLU A 984 3.72 10.58 -8.75
C GLU A 984 3.18 9.63 -7.67
N SER A 985 4.06 8.88 -7.01
CA SER A 985 3.71 7.99 -5.91
C SER A 985 3.52 8.77 -4.60
N TYR A 986 2.28 8.97 -4.17
CA TYR A 986 1.97 9.72 -2.95
C TYR A 986 1.96 8.84 -1.69
N GLN A 987 3.13 8.63 -1.10
CA GLN A 987 3.25 8.03 0.24
C GLN A 987 2.46 8.90 1.24
N SER A 988 1.38 8.35 1.82
CA SER A 988 0.45 9.12 2.65
C SER A 988 0.62 8.71 4.11
N GLY A 989 1.12 9.64 4.92
CA GLY A 989 1.40 9.37 6.32
C GLY A 989 0.15 9.22 7.19
N VAL A 990 0.36 8.75 8.43
CA VAL A 990 -0.69 8.73 9.46
C VAL A 990 -0.65 10.01 10.28
N SER A 991 -1.78 10.71 10.42
CA SER A 991 -1.88 11.91 11.28
C SER A 991 -3.05 11.81 12.25
N PRO A 992 -2.86 12.04 13.56
CA PRO A 992 -3.97 12.13 14.52
C PRO A 992 -4.77 13.43 14.43
N PHE A 993 -4.34 14.38 13.57
CA PHE A 993 -4.85 15.76 13.53
C PHE A 993 -5.41 16.21 12.19
N TRP A 994 -4.74 15.88 11.08
CA TRP A 994 -5.00 16.48 9.78
C TRP A 994 -5.78 15.54 8.89
N GLU A 995 -7.02 15.92 8.57
CA GLU A 995 -7.76 15.33 7.46
C GLU A 995 -7.72 16.32 6.31
N ASP A 996 -6.85 16.07 5.34
CA ASP A 996 -6.71 16.89 4.14
C ASP A 996 -7.53 16.33 2.96
N GLY A 997 -8.24 15.22 3.16
CA GLY A 997 -8.95 14.48 2.12
C GLY A 997 -8.14 13.33 1.52
N THR A 998 -6.92 13.08 2.02
CA THR A 998 -6.15 11.86 1.72
C THR A 998 -6.33 10.74 2.76
N GLY A 999 -7.21 10.90 3.76
CA GLY A 999 -7.60 9.87 4.71
C GLY A 999 -6.63 9.64 5.87
N GLN A 1000 -5.73 10.58 6.17
CA GLN A 1000 -4.65 10.40 7.15
C GLN A 1000 -5.15 10.16 8.58
N VAL A 1001 -6.27 10.78 8.98
CA VAL A 1001 -6.90 10.52 10.29
C VAL A 1001 -7.58 9.16 10.30
N PHE A 1002 -8.23 8.78 9.20
CA PHE A 1002 -8.80 7.44 9.05
C PHE A 1002 -7.72 6.34 9.11
N ALA A 1003 -6.55 6.58 8.50
CA ALA A 1003 -5.38 5.71 8.55
C ALA A 1003 -4.75 5.63 9.95
N PHE A 1004 -4.63 6.77 10.66
CA PHE A 1004 -4.21 6.79 12.07
C PHE A 1004 -5.16 5.99 12.95
N VAL A 1005 -6.47 6.19 12.83
CA VAL A 1005 -7.48 5.48 13.64
C VAL A 1005 -7.52 3.98 13.30
N SER A 1006 -7.40 3.62 12.02
CA SER A 1006 -7.29 2.22 11.59
C SER A 1006 -6.06 1.53 12.20
N SER A 1007 -4.92 2.23 12.24
CA SER A 1007 -3.70 1.75 12.90
C SER A 1007 -3.89 1.62 14.42
N ALA A 1008 -4.56 2.58 15.06
CA ALA A 1008 -4.85 2.54 16.49
C ALA A 1008 -5.80 1.39 16.88
N HIS A 1009 -6.78 1.07 16.01
CA HIS A 1009 -7.65 -0.08 16.18
C HIS A 1009 -6.91 -1.43 16.09
N ALA A 1010 -5.76 -1.50 15.40
CA ALA A 1010 -4.87 -2.66 15.44
C ALA A 1010 -3.94 -2.63 16.67
N ASN A 1011 -3.28 -1.49 16.92
CA ASN A 1011 -2.22 -1.39 17.92
C ASN A 1011 -2.70 -1.50 19.37
N LEU A 1012 -3.86 -0.92 19.71
CA LEU A 1012 -4.37 -0.96 21.08
C LEU A 1012 -4.74 -2.40 21.54
N PRO A 1013 -5.48 -3.21 20.76
CA PRO A 1013 -5.69 -4.62 21.07
C PRO A 1013 -4.40 -5.45 21.09
N LEU A 1014 -3.50 -5.28 20.12
CA LEU A 1014 -2.23 -6.02 20.07
C LEU A 1014 -1.34 -5.75 21.29
N LYS A 1015 -1.27 -4.48 21.72
CA LYS A 1015 -0.63 -4.06 22.97
C LYS A 1015 -1.27 -4.70 24.20
N ARG A 1016 -2.61 -4.77 24.28
CA ARG A 1016 -3.33 -5.44 25.37
C ARG A 1016 -3.02 -6.94 25.46
N ILE A 1017 -2.92 -7.62 24.32
CA ILE A 1017 -2.71 -9.07 24.25
C ILE A 1017 -1.24 -9.47 24.15
N THR A 1018 -0.29 -8.54 24.20
CA THR A 1018 1.17 -8.79 24.08
C THR A 1018 1.64 -9.94 24.97
N LYS A 1019 1.13 -10.04 26.21
CA LYS A 1019 1.46 -11.09 27.17
C LYS A 1019 1.03 -12.51 26.78
N TYR A 1020 0.09 -12.61 25.85
CA TYR A 1020 -0.33 -13.87 25.23
C TYR A 1020 0.32 -14.04 23.84
N LEU A 1021 0.43 -12.95 23.07
CA LEU A 1021 0.97 -12.91 21.70
C LEU A 1021 2.43 -13.40 21.60
N PHE A 1022 3.27 -13.06 22.58
CA PHE A 1022 4.68 -13.44 22.65
C PHE A 1022 4.95 -14.68 23.52
N GLN A 1023 3.98 -15.58 23.61
CA GLN A 1023 4.18 -16.93 24.13
C GLN A 1023 4.42 -17.92 22.97
N PRO A 1024 4.93 -19.13 23.24
CA PRO A 1024 5.14 -20.14 22.20
C PRO A 1024 3.93 -20.44 21.32
N ARG A 1025 4.16 -20.74 20.03
CA ARG A 1025 3.08 -21.08 19.09
C ARG A 1025 2.43 -22.41 19.50
N CYS A 1026 1.11 -22.48 19.41
CA CYS A 1026 0.36 -23.74 19.45
C CYS A 1026 -0.29 -24.01 18.10
N GLY A 1027 -0.86 -25.21 17.93
CA GLY A 1027 -1.64 -25.52 16.75
C GLY A 1027 -2.90 -24.66 16.70
N ALA A 1028 -3.07 -23.88 15.63
CA ALA A 1028 -4.27 -23.10 15.35
C ALA A 1028 -5.19 -23.86 14.38
N PRO A 1029 -6.53 -23.73 14.48
CA PRO A 1029 -7.47 -24.48 13.65
C PRO A 1029 -7.46 -23.95 12.22
N ASP A 1030 -7.70 -24.81 11.25
CA ASP A 1030 -7.77 -24.40 9.84
C ASP A 1030 -9.20 -24.01 9.47
N LEU A 1031 -9.46 -22.71 9.43
CA LEU A 1031 -10.79 -22.14 9.17
C LEU A 1031 -11.03 -21.79 7.68
N GLY A 1032 -10.07 -22.09 6.79
CA GLY A 1032 -10.21 -21.95 5.34
C GLY A 1032 -9.15 -21.07 4.66
N THR A 1033 -9.14 -21.00 3.33
CA THR A 1033 -8.13 -20.31 2.49
C THR A 1033 -8.02 -18.82 2.77
N VAL A 1034 -9.14 -18.19 3.14
CA VAL A 1034 -9.25 -16.74 3.34
C VAL A 1034 -9.19 -16.33 4.82
N ILE A 1035 -9.03 -17.28 5.75
CA ILE A 1035 -8.92 -17.01 7.17
C ILE A 1035 -7.50 -17.33 7.64
N GLN A 1036 -6.72 -16.32 8.03
CA GLN A 1036 -5.48 -16.57 8.76
C GLN A 1036 -5.81 -16.76 10.24
N THR A 1037 -5.33 -17.84 10.84
CA THR A 1037 -5.43 -18.10 12.28
C THR A 1037 -4.06 -18.09 12.96
N ALA A 1038 -4.05 -17.93 14.28
CA ALA A 1038 -2.84 -18.12 15.08
C ALA A 1038 -3.20 -18.60 16.49
N CYS A 1039 -2.33 -19.40 17.09
CA CYS A 1039 -2.43 -19.84 18.47
C CYS A 1039 -1.12 -19.54 19.21
N ARG A 1040 -1.23 -19.09 20.47
CA ARG A 1040 -0.11 -18.87 21.40
C ARG A 1040 -0.48 -19.37 22.79
N THR A 1041 0.37 -20.17 23.44
CA THR A 1041 0.05 -20.74 24.76
C THR A 1041 1.26 -20.72 25.70
N GLY A 1042 1.03 -20.53 26.99
CA GLY A 1042 2.07 -20.40 28.01
C GLY A 1042 1.52 -19.99 29.37
N VAL A 1043 2.40 -19.52 30.25
CA VAL A 1043 2.11 -19.26 31.67
C VAL A 1043 1.03 -18.20 31.92
N ASN A 1044 0.81 -17.28 30.98
CA ASN A 1044 -0.23 -16.25 31.10
C ASN A 1044 -1.62 -16.75 30.68
N GLY A 1045 -1.71 -17.87 29.94
CA GLY A 1045 -2.93 -18.41 29.34
C GLY A 1045 -2.74 -18.81 27.87
N THR A 1046 -3.84 -18.96 27.14
CA THR A 1046 -3.83 -19.21 25.69
C THR A 1046 -4.49 -18.04 24.94
N LEU A 1047 -3.95 -17.68 23.79
CA LEU A 1047 -4.58 -16.81 22.80
C LEU A 1047 -4.83 -17.63 21.54
N LEU A 1048 -6.07 -17.63 21.07
CA LEU A 1048 -6.47 -18.06 19.75
C LEU A 1048 -6.93 -16.82 18.97
N ALA A 1049 -6.50 -16.68 17.72
CA ALA A 1049 -6.80 -15.54 16.88
C ALA A 1049 -7.22 -15.99 15.48
N ALA A 1050 -8.10 -15.21 14.84
CA ALA A 1050 -8.44 -15.35 13.42
C ALA A 1050 -8.66 -13.96 12.78
N ILE A 1051 -8.34 -13.80 11.50
CA ILE A 1051 -8.68 -12.62 10.70
C ILE A 1051 -9.25 -13.04 9.35
N ASN A 1052 -10.34 -12.39 8.94
CA ASN A 1052 -10.92 -12.57 7.62
C ASN A 1052 -10.18 -11.72 6.58
N LEU A 1053 -9.46 -12.38 5.69
CA LEU A 1053 -8.69 -11.77 4.61
C LEU A 1053 -9.38 -11.97 3.24
N SER A 1054 -10.68 -12.26 3.21
CA SER A 1054 -11.51 -12.01 2.02
C SER A 1054 -12.03 -10.58 2.01
N ASP A 1055 -12.40 -10.09 0.83
CA ASP A 1055 -13.08 -8.79 0.67
C ASP A 1055 -14.60 -8.86 0.92
N ASN A 1056 -15.07 -9.99 1.46
CA ASN A 1056 -16.46 -10.32 1.76
C ASN A 1056 -16.63 -10.74 3.25
N ALA A 1057 -17.86 -10.92 3.72
CA ALA A 1057 -18.11 -11.46 5.06
C ALA A 1057 -17.97 -12.99 5.07
N ALA A 1058 -17.25 -13.54 6.05
CA ALA A 1058 -16.97 -14.97 6.14
C ALA A 1058 -17.60 -15.59 7.40
N GLY A 1059 -18.42 -16.64 7.21
CA GLY A 1059 -18.94 -17.47 8.28
C GLY A 1059 -17.88 -18.46 8.78
N ILE A 1060 -17.57 -18.43 10.07
CA ILE A 1060 -16.64 -19.35 10.73
C ILE A 1060 -17.32 -20.06 11.91
N THR A 1061 -16.89 -21.29 12.16
CA THR A 1061 -17.16 -22.02 13.41
C THR A 1061 -15.83 -22.58 13.91
N VAL A 1062 -15.48 -22.24 15.14
CA VAL A 1062 -14.20 -22.62 15.74
C VAL A 1062 -14.43 -23.58 16.91
N THR A 1063 -13.65 -24.66 16.97
CA THR A 1063 -13.62 -25.57 18.12
C THR A 1063 -12.69 -25.00 19.18
N LEU A 1064 -13.21 -24.75 20.38
CA LEU A 1064 -12.47 -24.14 21.49
C LEU A 1064 -11.92 -25.17 22.48
N THR A 1065 -12.44 -26.41 22.48
CA THR A 1065 -12.08 -27.49 23.41
C THR A 1065 -10.56 -27.70 23.61
N PRO A 1066 -9.68 -27.68 22.59
CA PRO A 1066 -8.24 -27.87 22.76
C PRO A 1066 -7.54 -26.80 23.61
N TYR A 1067 -8.16 -25.65 23.81
CA TYR A 1067 -7.56 -24.46 24.44
C TYR A 1067 -8.14 -24.14 25.82
N LEU A 1068 -9.17 -24.90 26.25
CA LEU A 1068 -9.85 -24.70 27.54
C LEU A 1068 -8.90 -24.92 28.73
N ASN A 1069 -8.91 -23.97 29.66
CA ASN A 1069 -8.09 -24.01 30.88
C ASN A 1069 -8.92 -23.89 32.18
N GLY A 1070 -10.25 -23.99 32.09
CA GLY A 1070 -11.17 -23.88 33.22
C GLY A 1070 -11.58 -22.45 33.61
N ASN A 1071 -11.01 -21.42 32.98
CA ASN A 1071 -11.44 -20.02 33.15
C ASN A 1071 -12.40 -19.59 32.04
N ALA A 1072 -13.15 -18.51 32.28
CA ALA A 1072 -14.02 -17.90 31.27
C ALA A 1072 -13.19 -17.30 30.12
N ILE A 1073 -13.71 -17.37 28.90
CA ILE A 1073 -13.00 -16.98 27.68
C ILE A 1073 -13.39 -15.55 27.33
N LEU A 1074 -12.43 -14.66 27.13
CA LEU A 1074 -12.66 -13.30 26.66
C LEU A 1074 -12.58 -13.26 25.13
N ARG A 1075 -13.61 -12.76 24.47
CA ARG A 1075 -13.63 -12.59 23.01
C ARG A 1075 -13.67 -11.12 22.64
N TYR A 1076 -12.63 -10.68 21.93
CA TYR A 1076 -12.52 -9.36 21.33
C TYR A 1076 -12.78 -9.47 19.83
N ARG A 1077 -13.65 -8.61 19.27
CA ARG A 1077 -13.85 -8.44 17.82
C ARG A 1077 -13.34 -7.05 17.43
N VAL A 1078 -12.50 -6.97 16.41
CA VAL A 1078 -11.78 -5.74 16.05
C VAL A 1078 -11.68 -5.60 14.52
N SER A 1079 -11.87 -4.39 14.02
CA SER A 1079 -11.72 -4.06 12.60
C SER A 1079 -11.18 -2.64 12.45
N ASN A 1080 -10.90 -2.20 11.22
CA ASN A 1080 -10.64 -0.79 10.95
C ASN A 1080 -11.79 0.12 11.42
N LEU A 1081 -13.03 -0.36 11.45
CA LEU A 1081 -14.20 0.42 11.89
C LEU A 1081 -14.29 0.62 13.40
N GLY A 1082 -13.59 -0.21 14.20
CA GLY A 1082 -13.62 -0.09 15.65
C GLY A 1082 -13.18 -1.34 16.42
N ILE A 1083 -12.94 -1.13 17.71
CA ILE A 1083 -12.79 -2.18 18.71
C ILE A 1083 -14.20 -2.45 19.29
N GLY A 1084 -14.71 -3.65 19.04
CA GLY A 1084 -16.04 -4.07 19.47
C GLY A 1084 -16.13 -4.39 20.97
N PRO A 1085 -17.35 -4.66 21.48
CA PRO A 1085 -17.56 -5.02 22.88
C PRO A 1085 -16.88 -6.35 23.23
N VAL A 1086 -16.32 -6.42 24.43
CA VAL A 1086 -15.74 -7.66 24.98
C VAL A 1086 -16.86 -8.60 25.37
N ALA A 1087 -16.92 -9.76 24.73
CA ALA A 1087 -17.83 -10.83 25.13
C ALA A 1087 -17.10 -11.80 26.08
N THR A 1088 -17.82 -12.33 27.07
CA THR A 1088 -17.32 -13.39 27.96
C THR A 1088 -18.08 -14.68 27.65
N LEU A 1089 -17.38 -15.72 27.19
CA LEU A 1089 -17.94 -17.06 27.00
C LEU A 1089 -17.70 -17.90 28.26
N SER A 1090 -18.56 -18.89 28.50
CA SER A 1090 -18.44 -19.78 29.66
C SER A 1090 -17.15 -20.61 29.59
N ALA A 1091 -16.60 -20.97 30.75
CA ALA A 1091 -15.36 -21.75 30.87
C ALA A 1091 -15.43 -23.17 30.26
N GLY A 1092 -16.63 -23.65 29.92
CA GLY A 1092 -16.88 -24.92 29.23
C GLY A 1092 -17.41 -24.76 27.80
N ALA A 1093 -17.29 -23.57 27.19
CA ALA A 1093 -17.73 -23.34 25.82
C ALA A 1093 -16.82 -24.12 24.84
N THR A 1094 -17.35 -25.19 24.24
CA THR A 1094 -16.59 -26.09 23.34
C THR A 1094 -16.40 -25.53 21.94
N SER A 1095 -17.17 -24.53 21.54
CA SER A 1095 -17.14 -23.91 20.22
C SER A 1095 -17.71 -22.49 20.22
N ASP A 1096 -17.39 -21.70 19.19
CA ASP A 1096 -18.00 -20.40 18.91
C ASP A 1096 -18.23 -20.24 17.40
N SER A 1097 -19.34 -19.62 17.00
CA SER A 1097 -19.74 -19.47 15.60
C SER A 1097 -20.04 -18.00 15.32
N LEU A 1098 -19.40 -17.45 14.29
CA LEU A 1098 -19.37 -16.02 13.99
C LEU A 1098 -19.42 -15.78 12.49
N THR A 1099 -20.02 -14.66 12.09
CA THR A 1099 -19.71 -14.04 10.79
C THR A 1099 -18.71 -12.92 11.05
N LEU A 1100 -17.53 -13.01 10.43
CA LEU A 1100 -16.51 -11.95 10.43
C LEU A 1100 -16.68 -11.08 9.19
N ASP A 1101 -16.74 -9.75 9.38
CA ASP A 1101 -16.73 -8.80 8.27
C ASP A 1101 -15.37 -8.79 7.54
N LYS A 1102 -15.33 -8.19 6.35
CA LYS A 1102 -14.10 -8.07 5.54
C LYS A 1102 -12.99 -7.34 6.30
N GLY A 1103 -11.87 -8.01 6.52
CA GLY A 1103 -10.74 -7.47 7.29
C GLY A 1103 -10.96 -7.44 8.81
N GLU A 1104 -12.04 -8.02 9.33
CA GLU A 1104 -12.26 -8.14 10.77
C GLU A 1104 -11.43 -9.29 11.37
N ALA A 1105 -10.85 -9.02 12.54
CA ALA A 1105 -10.18 -10.01 13.36
C ALA A 1105 -10.90 -10.27 14.68
N VAL A 1106 -10.72 -11.48 15.20
CA VAL A 1106 -11.25 -11.94 16.48
C VAL A 1106 -10.15 -12.59 17.30
N PHE A 1107 -10.12 -12.26 18.60
CA PHE A 1107 -9.20 -12.83 19.58
C PHE A 1107 -10.01 -13.52 20.68
N TRP A 1108 -9.82 -14.83 20.86
CA TRP A 1108 -10.27 -15.58 22.02
C TRP A 1108 -9.10 -15.75 22.99
N VAL A 1109 -9.21 -15.13 24.15
CA VAL A 1109 -8.23 -15.20 25.22
C VAL A 1109 -8.77 -16.13 26.31
N PHE A 1110 -7.97 -17.15 26.64
CA PHE A 1110 -8.19 -18.11 27.72
C PHE A 1110 -7.19 -17.74 28.83
N PRO A 1111 -7.52 -16.77 29.71
CA PRO A 1111 -6.56 -16.23 30.66
C PRO A 1111 -6.22 -17.27 31.73
N ALA A 1112 -4.98 -17.29 32.24
CA ALA A 1112 -4.60 -18.17 33.37
C ALA A 1112 -5.26 -17.75 34.70
N ALA A 1113 -5.60 -16.47 34.84
CA ALA A 1113 -6.39 -15.91 35.93
C ALA A 1113 -7.20 -14.71 35.41
N SER A 1114 -8.38 -14.46 36.00
CA SER A 1114 -9.28 -13.38 35.57
C SER A 1114 -8.58 -12.01 35.54
N ASP A 1115 -8.38 -11.46 34.35
CA ASP A 1115 -7.70 -10.17 34.11
C ASP A 1115 -8.60 -9.13 33.42
N TYR A 1116 -9.91 -9.33 33.45
CA TYR A 1116 -10.93 -8.46 32.88
C TYR A 1116 -12.04 -8.15 33.90
N SER A 1117 -12.54 -6.92 33.87
CA SER A 1117 -13.77 -6.50 34.53
C SER A 1117 -14.47 -5.44 33.68
N ALA A 1118 -15.78 -5.61 33.47
CA ALA A 1118 -16.58 -4.62 32.75
C ALA A 1118 -16.64 -3.30 33.55
N ALA A 1119 -16.65 -2.17 32.84
CA ALA A 1119 -16.62 -0.86 33.49
C ALA A 1119 -18.03 -0.49 34.00
N PRO A 1120 -18.25 -0.31 35.31
CA PRO A 1120 -19.53 0.21 35.81
C PRO A 1120 -19.69 1.68 35.40
N PHE A 1121 -20.90 2.06 35.02
CA PHE A 1121 -21.24 3.42 34.61
C PHE A 1121 -22.57 3.87 35.22
N SER A 1122 -22.64 5.17 35.59
CA SER A 1122 -23.85 5.81 36.12
C SER A 1122 -23.98 7.26 35.66
N ALA A 1123 -25.17 7.66 35.23
CA ALA A 1123 -25.60 9.04 34.94
C ALA A 1123 -27.08 9.23 35.32
N LEU A 1124 -27.58 10.47 35.40
CA LEU A 1124 -28.95 10.73 35.86
C LEU A 1124 -29.84 11.23 34.72
N LEU A 1125 -31.03 10.64 34.57
CA LEU A 1125 -32.03 11.15 33.61
C LEU A 1125 -32.46 12.60 33.91
N SER A 1126 -32.36 13.04 35.18
CA SER A 1126 -32.63 14.42 35.58
C SER A 1126 -31.70 15.46 34.98
N ASP A 1127 -30.56 15.05 34.41
CA ASP A 1127 -29.60 15.94 33.76
C ASP A 1127 -30.18 16.57 32.48
N VAL A 1128 -31.23 15.97 31.89
CA VAL A 1128 -31.90 16.46 30.67
C VAL A 1128 -33.43 16.33 30.79
N PRO A 1129 -34.18 17.45 30.83
CA PRO A 1129 -35.63 17.43 30.92
C PRO A 1129 -36.29 16.61 29.80
N GLY A 1130 -37.19 15.70 30.18
CA GLY A 1130 -37.90 14.82 29.24
C GLY A 1130 -37.15 13.55 28.85
N ALA A 1131 -35.90 13.35 29.28
CA ALA A 1131 -35.18 12.12 29.03
C ALA A 1131 -35.79 10.95 29.81
N SER A 1132 -35.98 9.82 29.13
CA SER A 1132 -36.38 8.54 29.72
C SER A 1132 -35.33 7.45 29.55
N LYS A 1133 -34.29 7.71 28.75
CA LYS A 1133 -33.27 6.74 28.36
C LYS A 1133 -31.90 7.39 28.20
N ILE A 1134 -30.84 6.73 28.67
CA ILE A 1134 -29.43 7.10 28.42
C ILE A 1134 -28.77 6.01 27.58
N VAL A 1135 -28.10 6.40 26.49
CA VAL A 1135 -27.20 5.55 25.70
C VAL A 1135 -25.81 6.15 25.75
N ILE A 1136 -24.80 5.36 26.09
CA ILE A 1136 -23.40 5.77 26.02
C ILE A 1136 -22.82 5.33 24.66
N ARG A 1137 -22.25 6.27 23.91
CA ARG A 1137 -21.40 5.96 22.75
C ARG A 1137 -19.94 6.02 23.17
N TYR A 1138 -19.15 5.00 22.86
CA TYR A 1138 -17.77 4.83 23.32
C TYR A 1138 -16.83 4.30 22.21
N GLY A 1139 -15.53 4.53 22.39
CA GLY A 1139 -14.45 4.09 21.50
C GLY A 1139 -13.08 4.37 22.14
N TYR A 1140 -12.01 3.82 21.56
CA TYR A 1140 -10.66 3.95 22.13
C TYR A 1140 -9.80 5.04 21.46
N THR A 1141 -10.37 5.79 20.51
CA THR A 1141 -9.74 6.97 19.91
C THR A 1141 -10.68 8.17 19.99
N ALA A 1142 -10.14 9.35 20.31
CA ALA A 1142 -10.93 10.58 20.40
C ALA A 1142 -11.48 11.00 19.02
N GLN A 1143 -10.73 10.68 17.96
CA GLN A 1143 -11.01 11.05 16.58
C GLN A 1143 -12.37 10.55 16.07
N MET A 1144 -12.84 9.39 16.55
CA MET A 1144 -14.18 8.85 16.25
C MET A 1144 -15.33 9.77 16.70
N PHE A 1145 -15.08 10.75 17.57
CA PHE A 1145 -16.08 11.70 18.06
C PHE A 1145 -15.87 13.13 17.57
N SER A 1146 -14.64 13.52 17.27
CA SER A 1146 -14.27 14.90 16.91
C SER A 1146 -14.10 15.14 15.41
N TYR A 1147 -13.84 14.11 14.59
CA TYR A 1147 -13.61 14.26 13.15
C TYR A 1147 -14.82 13.77 12.34
N PRO A 1148 -15.53 14.65 11.61
CA PRO A 1148 -16.71 14.24 10.82
C PRO A 1148 -16.44 13.19 9.76
N SER A 1149 -15.24 13.18 9.15
CA SER A 1149 -14.78 12.17 8.17
C SER A 1149 -14.65 10.78 8.77
N VAL A 1150 -14.23 10.68 10.03
CA VAL A 1150 -14.10 9.42 10.77
C VAL A 1150 -15.45 9.01 11.35
N ALA A 1151 -16.17 9.94 11.98
CA ALA A 1151 -17.44 9.68 12.66
C ALA A 1151 -18.61 9.28 11.73
N SER A 1152 -18.51 9.54 10.42
CA SER A 1152 -19.48 9.07 9.41
C SER A 1152 -19.20 7.65 8.89
N LEU A 1153 -17.98 7.14 9.09
CA LEU A 1153 -17.52 5.83 8.62
C LEU A 1153 -17.38 4.81 9.76
N MET A 1154 -16.85 5.27 10.89
CA MET A 1154 -16.56 4.47 12.08
C MET A 1154 -17.58 4.83 13.16
N LEU A 1155 -18.66 4.05 13.26
CA LEU A 1155 -19.64 4.25 14.32
C LEU A 1155 -19.03 3.87 15.67
N PRO A 1156 -18.93 4.81 16.65
CA PRO A 1156 -18.54 4.44 18.00
C PRO A 1156 -19.56 3.44 18.56
N GLN A 1157 -19.07 2.43 19.26
CA GLN A 1157 -19.89 1.40 19.89
C GLN A 1157 -20.89 2.04 20.84
N ALA A 1158 -22.07 1.44 20.98
CA ALA A 1158 -23.13 1.95 21.84
C ALA A 1158 -23.52 0.92 22.91
N ALA A 1159 -23.68 1.35 24.16
CA ALA A 1159 -24.34 0.57 25.20
C ALA A 1159 -25.60 1.30 25.67
N ASP A 1160 -26.68 0.54 25.76
CA ASP A 1160 -27.95 1.02 26.31
C ASP A 1160 -27.90 0.92 27.83
N CYS A 1161 -28.03 2.07 28.50
CA CYS A 1161 -27.96 2.17 29.95
C CYS A 1161 -29.33 2.45 30.58
N GLY A 1162 -30.42 2.39 29.79
CA GLY A 1162 -31.79 2.53 30.28
C GLY A 1162 -31.97 3.78 31.13
N THR A 1163 -32.32 3.60 32.40
CA THR A 1163 -32.53 4.68 33.38
C THR A 1163 -31.25 5.32 33.93
N GLY A 1164 -30.09 4.95 33.40
CA GLY A 1164 -28.81 5.60 33.68
C GLY A 1164 -27.79 4.77 34.48
N SER A 1165 -27.95 3.46 34.60
CA SER A 1165 -26.95 2.59 35.25
C SER A 1165 -26.73 1.31 34.44
N CYS A 1166 -25.47 0.99 34.15
CA CYS A 1166 -25.09 -0.13 33.28
C CYS A 1166 -23.64 -0.58 33.54
N SER A 1167 -23.26 -1.71 32.96
CA SER A 1167 -21.85 -2.09 32.79
C SER A 1167 -21.51 -1.99 31.30
N ILE A 1168 -20.48 -1.21 30.96
CA ILE A 1168 -20.00 -1.09 29.60
C ILE A 1168 -19.07 -2.29 29.31
N PRO A 1169 -19.31 -3.09 28.25
CA PRO A 1169 -18.51 -4.27 27.92
C PRO A 1169 -17.18 -3.88 27.24
N VAL A 1170 -16.35 -3.11 27.96
CA VAL A 1170 -15.04 -2.60 27.51
C VAL A 1170 -13.94 -3.10 28.43
N ASP A 1171 -12.75 -3.32 27.88
CA ASP A 1171 -11.54 -3.56 28.66
C ASP A 1171 -10.73 -2.26 28.78
N ARG A 1172 -10.68 -1.69 29.98
CA ARG A 1172 -9.95 -0.45 30.26
C ARG A 1172 -8.43 -0.61 30.16
N ASN A 1173 -7.91 -1.83 30.11
CA ASN A 1173 -6.48 -2.09 29.92
C ASN A 1173 -6.05 -2.03 28.44
N ILE A 1174 -6.99 -1.89 27.49
CA ILE A 1174 -6.69 -1.64 26.06
C ILE A 1174 -6.09 -0.24 25.87
N GLY A 1175 -6.67 0.77 26.52
CA GLY A 1175 -6.31 2.17 26.37
C GLY A 1175 -7.35 3.10 26.97
N PRO A 1176 -7.16 4.43 26.87
CA PRO A 1176 -8.14 5.42 27.32
C PRO A 1176 -9.48 5.22 26.60
N LEU A 1177 -10.58 5.18 27.34
CA LEU A 1177 -11.91 5.02 26.76
C LEU A 1177 -12.55 6.40 26.57
N TYR A 1178 -12.69 6.83 25.31
CA TYR A 1178 -13.42 8.04 24.96
C TYR A 1178 -14.92 7.73 24.83
N TYR A 1179 -15.77 8.57 25.42
CA TYR A 1179 -17.21 8.35 25.37
C TYR A 1179 -18.01 9.65 25.38
N ARG A 1180 -19.28 9.58 24.97
CA ARG A 1180 -20.27 10.64 25.16
C ARG A 1180 -21.65 10.07 25.44
N LEU A 1181 -22.47 10.84 26.14
CA LEU A 1181 -23.83 10.44 26.51
C LEU A 1181 -24.85 10.93 25.48
N LEU A 1182 -25.85 10.10 25.20
CA LEU A 1182 -27.06 10.47 24.46
C LEU A 1182 -28.23 10.33 25.41
N TYR A 1183 -28.99 11.41 25.57
CA TYR A 1183 -30.25 11.41 26.29
C TYR A 1183 -31.39 11.29 25.29
N LEU A 1184 -32.28 10.32 25.47
CA LEU A 1184 -33.38 10.04 24.55
C LEU A 1184 -34.72 10.08 25.26
N ASP A 1185 -35.76 10.48 24.53
CA ASP A 1185 -37.15 10.37 24.96
C ASP A 1185 -37.68 8.92 24.85
N VAL A 1186 -38.95 8.74 25.22
CA VAL A 1186 -39.62 7.43 25.23
C VAL A 1186 -39.77 6.83 23.83
N ASN A 1187 -39.65 7.64 22.77
CA ASN A 1187 -39.75 7.21 21.38
C ASN A 1187 -38.36 7.00 20.74
N GLY A 1188 -37.27 7.14 21.49
CA GLY A 1188 -35.91 7.03 20.98
C GLY A 1188 -35.41 8.27 20.23
N LYS A 1189 -36.08 9.42 20.34
CA LYS A 1189 -35.57 10.69 19.80
C LYS A 1189 -34.47 11.22 20.72
N ILE A 1190 -33.32 11.57 20.15
CA ILE A 1190 -32.24 12.24 20.88
C ILE A 1190 -32.71 13.63 21.32
N LEU A 1191 -32.69 13.89 22.63
CA LEU A 1191 -32.99 15.18 23.26
C LEU A 1191 -31.72 16.00 23.49
N ALA A 1192 -30.62 15.35 23.88
CA ALA A 1192 -29.33 15.99 24.10
C ALA A 1192 -28.17 15.03 23.85
N ILE A 1193 -27.00 15.62 23.54
CA ILE A 1193 -25.72 14.93 23.35
C ILE A 1193 -24.72 15.58 24.29
N GLY A 1194 -24.12 14.79 25.18
CA GLY A 1194 -23.04 15.26 26.06
C GLY A 1194 -21.73 15.49 25.31
N GLY A 1195 -20.84 16.29 25.90
CA GLY A 1195 -19.46 16.41 25.43
C GLY A 1195 -18.70 15.08 25.52
N VAL A 1196 -17.59 14.98 24.78
CA VAL A 1196 -16.69 13.82 24.84
C VAL A 1196 -15.92 13.84 26.16
N GLN A 1197 -15.87 12.71 26.83
CA GLN A 1197 -15.22 12.46 28.10
C GLN A 1197 -14.25 11.27 27.97
N THR A 1198 -13.38 11.08 28.95
CA THR A 1198 -12.40 9.97 28.99
C THR A 1198 -12.53 9.20 30.30
N LEU A 1199 -12.42 7.87 30.24
CA LEU A 1199 -12.48 6.92 31.37
C LEU A 1199 -11.24 5.99 31.38
#